data_AF-A0A955E043-F1
#
_entry.id   AF-A0A955E043-F1
#
_cell.length_a   1.000
_cell.length_b   1.000
_cell.length_c   1.000
_cell.angle_alpha   90.00
_cell.angle_beta   90.00
_cell.angle_gamma   90.00
#
_symmetry.space_group_name_H-M   'P 1'
#
loop_
_entity.id
_entity.type
_entity.pdbx_description
1 polymer ?
#
loop_
_entity_poly.entity_id
_entity_poly.type
_entity_poly.pdbx_seq_one_letter_code
_entity_poly.pdbx_strand_id
1 'polypeptide(L)'
;GTDKPQITFLSLQDLKGSKYFGGSHDKLRWVADLEWDLLVIDEAHEGIDTGRTDAAFTNVTRQHTLHLSGTPFKALANNKFPADAIYNWTYLDEQQAKQAELDDPATGDSGAHADLPDLRLYTYRISQMTTKEVNEGIDIEGESRDYAFDLNEFFATKNQKFVHEDDVKEFLRNLTTNEKYPFSTPELRDELRHTFWYVGNRVESVKALEQLLAKDPVFENYKVIVAAGDGKSFTEEEEDFKGNEKSFDRVKDAIAKHPKTITLSCGQLTTGVTIKEWSAVLMLTDIKTPAQYMQAAFRAQNPYRFTENGELKAKESAYLFDFAPTRVLEIYDKFANGLNQKTVNGEVTEAERKENIKELLNFFPVVSEDVNGRMVELDAEKVLTFPNALAATEIVQARFMTNLLFNDNIKGVFSFPKEVSDTIESIIDKMPIEKNKRAETAKQEFNLDDARKVTEEKQHKINENTEVILGEKIFRANIDRVVDNAISYDTPEETIDTLADTVVSVAEPLIAKYKETYKQTNAEVEVVKSQIEEKAKLVVAEFEKSETKDIAKLKQDLNDIIEHDFVQANVEQQETKVVETVQKTKEDEIRDRLRSFTRTIPMFIMANASRGEITIDNFDQHISDEDFLDLTNITKQEFHTLRDGFDYTTETGERKNFGGVFERYRFNASIAEFQAEKVAKANYFESDEDIFELIPNQKNNQIFTPKKVVQMMVNGLAEESPELFQRTDSTFIDLYMKSGMYITEVVKKLFTNTRHHYSSDAECLKHILEHQVYGLAPTGILHDITSNFIFGFDTTHNIQTHNFAQHDLLPQAKDGTAKEKLTQLFGKGGDEMKFDAVVGNPPYQEAMNLNKMSRSIYPQFVDSATSIGENVSLIMPARWMSGEDGPYKETSGLVGRMKNFGIKRFVLYPNSQDLFQGVDIKGGVCYFVLNNDYKGNVHYSLVEHGEEHETRTTFINKLDDNIIIRYPELTSIVEKIDYRTVGAEFKESLASMKTLVSSWNPYGFISDLFVKNNEKVERISEDRQNDNDWEIIGLLKGKRVRRFIPHDALKKNHEGAMSYKVLLPRANGSGVFGEVFSTPMLGAPMLIATDTFLQVGQFDNETEAGNLLKYVKTKFYRAMVGVKKTAVFNYKDAFTFVPQQDWSTTSDIDWSVSIPEIDQQLYRKYHLSPEEIAFIESRVKAME
;
A
#
# COMPACT_ATOMS: atom_id res chain seq x y z
N GLY A 1 -48.48 48.43 31.35
CA GLY A 1 -47.94 49.14 30.19
C GLY A 1 -46.68 48.45 29.79
N THR A 2 -46.72 47.65 28.74
CA THR A 2 -45.59 46.80 28.29
C THR A 2 -45.76 46.44 26.81
N ASP A 3 -45.99 47.44 25.95
CA ASP A 3 -45.80 47.31 24.49
C ASP A 3 -44.37 47.76 24.16
N LYS A 4 -43.37 47.04 24.70
CA LYS A 4 -41.98 47.21 24.26
C LYS A 4 -41.62 46.00 23.41
N PRO A 5 -41.08 46.20 22.19
CA PRO A 5 -40.58 45.08 21.39
C PRO A 5 -39.53 44.31 22.20
N GLN A 6 -39.66 42.98 22.22
CA GLN A 6 -38.82 42.08 23.00
C GLN A 6 -37.99 41.21 22.04
N ILE A 7 -36.67 41.19 22.25
CA ILE A 7 -35.72 40.37 21.50
C ILE A 7 -34.97 39.51 22.51
N THR A 8 -34.74 38.23 22.19
CA THR A 8 -34.11 37.27 23.09
C THR A 8 -33.18 36.37 22.31
N PHE A 9 -31.98 36.13 22.85
CA PHE A 9 -30.99 35.21 22.31
C PHE A 9 -30.83 34.03 23.28
N LEU A 10 -30.98 32.81 22.77
CA LEU A 10 -30.87 31.57 23.54
C LEU A 10 -30.10 30.55 22.72
N SER A 11 -29.23 29.77 23.38
CA SER A 11 -28.62 28.63 22.70
C SER A 11 -29.63 27.49 22.58
N LEU A 12 -29.50 26.67 21.54
CA LEU A 12 -30.40 25.54 21.33
C LEU A 12 -30.31 24.52 22.47
N GLN A 13 -29.13 24.32 23.05
CA GLN A 13 -28.95 23.48 24.25
C GLN A 13 -29.68 24.04 25.46
N ASP A 14 -29.64 25.36 25.68
CA ASP A 14 -30.33 26.02 26.80
C ASP A 14 -31.86 25.89 26.66
N LEU A 15 -32.37 26.02 25.43
CA LEU A 15 -33.77 25.80 25.10
C LEU A 15 -34.18 24.33 25.29
N LYS A 16 -33.43 23.37 24.73
CA LYS A 16 -33.68 21.92 24.86
C LYS A 16 -33.58 21.45 26.32
N GLY A 17 -32.78 22.11 27.14
CA GLY A 17 -32.68 21.84 28.57
C GLY A 17 -33.94 22.24 29.33
N SER A 18 -34.77 23.15 28.80
CA SER A 18 -35.98 23.59 29.51
C SER A 18 -37.10 22.55 29.52
N LYS A 19 -37.74 22.38 30.68
CA LYS A 19 -38.90 21.51 30.92
C LYS A 19 -40.09 21.79 30.02
N TYR A 20 -40.25 23.04 29.58
CA TYR A 20 -41.34 23.44 28.69
C TYR A 20 -41.04 23.10 27.21
N PHE A 21 -39.81 22.67 26.91
CA PHE A 21 -39.33 22.36 25.57
C PHE A 21 -38.69 20.95 25.47
N GLY A 22 -38.96 20.07 26.45
CA GLY A 22 -38.54 18.66 26.43
C GLY A 22 -37.30 18.29 27.28
N GLY A 23 -36.79 19.22 28.08
CA GLY A 23 -35.67 19.00 29.01
C GLY A 23 -36.08 18.84 30.48
N SER A 24 -35.10 18.87 31.38
CA SER A 24 -35.25 18.68 32.84
C SER A 24 -35.36 20.00 33.62
N HIS A 25 -34.94 21.13 33.03
CA HIS A 25 -34.74 22.39 33.73
C HIS A 25 -36.00 23.28 33.77
N ASP A 26 -36.54 23.62 34.94
CA ASP A 26 -37.64 24.62 35.06
C ASP A 26 -37.14 26.06 34.81
N LYS A 27 -36.83 26.37 33.55
CA LYS A 27 -36.36 27.66 33.04
C LYS A 27 -37.09 27.99 31.74
N LEU A 28 -37.05 29.24 31.30
CA LEU A 28 -37.59 29.66 29.99
C LEU A 28 -39.10 29.40 29.79
N ARG A 29 -39.88 29.18 30.85
CA ARG A 29 -41.36 29.05 30.76
C ARG A 29 -41.99 30.19 29.97
N TRP A 30 -41.53 31.39 30.25
CA TRP A 30 -41.98 32.62 29.61
C TRP A 30 -41.77 32.61 28.10
N VAL A 31 -40.80 31.84 27.58
CA VAL A 31 -40.61 31.66 26.13
C VAL A 31 -41.73 30.81 25.52
N ALA A 32 -42.26 29.83 26.26
CA ALA A 32 -43.37 28.99 25.81
C ALA A 32 -44.73 29.69 25.97
N ASP A 33 -44.88 30.50 27.02
CA ASP A 33 -46.12 31.22 27.34
C ASP A 33 -46.34 32.48 26.47
N LEU A 34 -45.29 33.00 25.83
CA LEU A 34 -45.36 34.14 24.91
C LEU A 34 -45.62 33.69 23.46
N GLU A 35 -46.45 34.46 22.76
CA GLU A 35 -46.63 34.33 21.31
C GLU A 35 -45.61 35.23 20.60
N TRP A 36 -44.68 34.61 19.88
CA TRP A 36 -43.58 35.30 19.20
C TRP A 36 -43.94 35.68 17.77
N ASP A 37 -43.59 36.88 17.34
CA ASP A 37 -43.76 37.25 15.93
C ASP A 37 -42.79 36.48 15.02
N LEU A 38 -41.56 36.23 15.48
CA LEU A 38 -40.50 35.59 14.69
C LEU A 38 -39.57 34.74 15.57
N LEU A 39 -39.31 33.50 15.16
CA LEU A 39 -38.18 32.70 15.62
C LEU A 39 -37.05 32.74 14.59
N VAL A 40 -35.84 33.09 15.03
CA VAL A 40 -34.63 33.01 14.20
C VAL A 40 -33.81 31.83 14.68
N ILE A 41 -33.49 30.92 13.77
CA ILE A 41 -32.60 29.78 14.00
C ILE A 41 -31.29 30.09 13.31
N ASP A 42 -30.26 30.39 14.09
CA ASP A 42 -28.90 30.59 13.59
C ASP A 42 -28.19 29.25 13.36
N GLU A 43 -27.30 29.18 12.38
CA GLU A 43 -26.61 27.97 11.93
C GLU A 43 -27.52 26.74 11.74
N ALA A 44 -28.66 26.96 11.06
CA ALA A 44 -29.69 25.96 10.79
C ALA A 44 -29.24 24.74 9.95
N HIS A 45 -27.97 24.60 9.60
CA HIS A 45 -27.42 23.41 8.96
C HIS A 45 -26.72 22.46 9.97
N GLU A 46 -26.51 22.89 11.21
CA GLU A 46 -25.85 22.12 12.27
C GLU A 46 -26.85 21.68 13.35
N GLY A 47 -26.95 20.37 13.61
CA GLY A 47 -27.63 19.82 14.80
C GLY A 47 -29.16 20.07 14.93
N ILE A 48 -29.83 20.63 13.92
CA ILE A 48 -31.27 20.92 14.00
C ILE A 48 -32.17 19.75 13.57
N ASP A 49 -31.72 18.86 12.69
CA ASP A 49 -32.53 17.75 12.16
C ASP A 49 -32.50 16.53 13.11
N THR A 50 -32.84 16.77 14.37
CA THR A 50 -33.00 15.72 15.38
C THR A 50 -34.42 15.79 15.94
N GLY A 51 -35.04 14.64 16.21
CA GLY A 51 -36.41 14.61 16.76
C GLY A 51 -36.56 15.37 18.08
N ARG A 52 -35.46 15.55 18.83
CA ARG A 52 -35.42 16.35 20.08
C ARG A 52 -35.47 17.85 19.80
N THR A 53 -34.85 18.33 18.71
CA THR A 53 -34.95 19.72 18.26
C THR A 53 -36.37 20.04 17.77
N ASP A 54 -36.97 19.16 16.97
CA ASP A 54 -38.32 19.36 16.44
C ASP A 54 -39.36 19.45 17.56
N ALA A 55 -39.23 18.59 18.59
CA ALA A 55 -40.08 18.64 19.77
C ALA A 55 -39.93 19.96 20.55
N ALA A 56 -38.69 20.46 20.71
CA ALA A 56 -38.44 21.74 21.37
C ALA A 56 -39.05 22.90 20.57
N PHE A 57 -38.84 22.95 19.26
CA PHE A 57 -39.41 24.02 18.44
C PHE A 57 -40.94 23.96 18.36
N THR A 58 -41.56 22.78 18.45
CA THR A 58 -43.04 22.67 18.46
C THR A 58 -43.67 23.40 19.66
N ASN A 59 -42.94 23.53 20.77
CA ASN A 59 -43.43 24.20 21.98
C ASN A 59 -43.19 25.72 22.01
N VAL A 60 -42.55 26.30 20.97
CA VAL A 60 -42.41 27.76 20.82
C VAL A 60 -43.56 28.27 19.93
N THR A 61 -44.57 28.91 20.53
CA THR A 61 -45.68 29.52 19.77
C THR A 61 -45.18 30.74 19.00
N ARG A 62 -45.34 30.73 17.67
CA ARG A 62 -44.77 31.75 16.79
C ARG A 62 -45.54 31.94 15.49
N GLN A 63 -45.49 33.14 14.90
CA GLN A 63 -46.10 33.43 13.59
C GLN A 63 -45.17 33.07 12.42
N HIS A 64 -43.89 33.42 12.51
CA HIS A 64 -42.90 33.18 11.45
C HIS A 64 -41.63 32.48 11.98
N THR A 65 -40.93 31.76 11.10
CA THR A 65 -39.62 31.15 11.39
C THR A 65 -38.63 31.53 10.28
N LEU A 66 -37.47 32.01 10.67
CA LEU A 66 -36.35 32.31 9.77
C LEU A 66 -35.20 31.35 10.08
N HIS A 67 -34.78 30.58 9.09
CA HIS A 67 -33.61 29.73 9.17
C HIS A 67 -32.42 30.46 8.55
N LEU A 68 -31.46 30.85 9.38
CA LEU A 68 -30.18 31.41 8.94
C LEU A 68 -29.17 30.27 8.85
N SER A 69 -28.40 30.24 7.77
CA SER A 69 -27.41 29.20 7.56
C SER A 69 -26.25 29.78 6.77
N GLY A 70 -25.04 29.71 7.34
CA GLY A 70 -23.82 30.07 6.60
C GLY A 70 -23.49 29.10 5.46
N THR A 71 -23.95 27.84 5.52
CA THR A 71 -23.66 26.81 4.51
C THR A 71 -24.92 25.99 4.13
N PRO A 72 -25.88 26.57 3.39
CA PRO A 72 -27.20 25.94 3.15
C PRO A 72 -27.20 24.75 2.17
N PHE A 73 -26.05 24.21 1.78
CA PHE A 73 -25.91 23.15 0.76
C PHE A 73 -26.87 21.97 0.95
N LYS A 74 -26.96 21.42 2.16
CA LYS A 74 -27.85 20.28 2.47
C LYS A 74 -29.33 20.64 2.36
N ALA A 75 -29.70 21.82 2.85
CA ALA A 75 -31.10 22.27 2.85
C ALA A 75 -31.60 22.56 1.43
N LEU A 76 -30.73 23.10 0.57
CA LEU A 76 -31.00 23.32 -0.85
C LEU A 76 -31.10 21.98 -1.60
N ALA A 77 -30.14 21.07 -1.41
CA ALA A 77 -30.12 19.76 -2.07
C ALA A 77 -31.36 18.91 -1.76
N ASN A 78 -31.90 19.02 -0.54
CA ASN A 78 -33.06 18.26 -0.11
C ASN A 78 -34.41 18.93 -0.41
N ASN A 79 -34.43 20.08 -1.12
CA ASN A 79 -35.65 20.85 -1.40
C ASN A 79 -36.48 21.13 -0.13
N LYS A 80 -35.81 21.46 0.99
CA LYS A 80 -36.44 21.61 2.31
C LYS A 80 -37.46 22.76 2.36
N PHE A 81 -37.29 23.78 1.50
CA PHE A 81 -38.16 24.95 1.41
C PHE A 81 -38.55 25.23 -0.06
N PRO A 82 -39.73 25.82 -0.32
CA PRO A 82 -40.08 26.27 -1.67
C PRO A 82 -39.20 27.43 -2.11
N ALA A 83 -38.98 27.56 -3.42
CA ALA A 83 -37.98 28.47 -3.98
C ALA A 83 -38.20 29.95 -3.63
N ASP A 84 -39.45 30.39 -3.51
CA ASP A 84 -39.86 31.75 -3.17
C ASP A 84 -39.67 32.09 -1.68
N ALA A 85 -39.43 31.09 -0.82
CA ALA A 85 -39.14 31.26 0.60
C ALA A 85 -37.64 31.29 0.92
N ILE A 86 -36.77 31.20 -0.10
CA ILE A 86 -35.32 31.15 0.06
C ILE A 86 -34.72 32.48 -0.42
N TYR A 87 -33.95 33.13 0.47
CA TYR A 87 -33.09 34.27 0.13
C TYR A 87 -31.64 33.87 0.39
N ASN A 88 -30.81 33.92 -0.65
CA ASN A 88 -29.38 33.63 -0.57
C ASN A 88 -28.60 34.93 -0.71
N TRP A 89 -27.67 35.17 0.21
CA TRP A 89 -26.62 36.18 0.09
C TRP A 89 -25.29 35.43 0.11
N THR A 90 -24.67 35.30 -1.05
CA THR A 90 -23.49 34.46 -1.25
C THR A 90 -22.21 35.28 -1.17
N TYR A 91 -21.07 34.59 -1.11
CA TYR A 91 -19.76 35.23 -1.25
C TYR A 91 -19.66 36.09 -2.51
N LEU A 92 -20.24 35.63 -3.63
CA LEU A 92 -20.28 36.39 -4.88
C LEU A 92 -21.04 37.71 -4.72
N ASP A 93 -22.20 37.68 -4.07
CA ASP A 93 -23.01 38.89 -3.83
C ASP A 93 -22.26 39.90 -2.94
N GLU A 94 -21.57 39.41 -1.90
CA GLU A 94 -20.76 40.25 -1.01
C GLU A 94 -19.59 40.93 -1.74
N GLN A 95 -18.88 40.19 -2.60
CA GLN A 95 -17.76 40.74 -3.37
C GLN A 95 -18.22 41.71 -4.47
N GLN A 96 -19.39 41.46 -5.08
CA GLN A 96 -20.00 42.42 -6.01
C GLN A 96 -20.41 43.72 -5.29
N ALA A 97 -20.98 43.62 -4.09
CA ALA A 97 -21.31 44.78 -3.27
C ALA A 97 -20.04 45.56 -2.88
N LYS A 98 -18.98 44.88 -2.46
CA LYS A 98 -17.66 45.48 -2.19
C LYS A 98 -17.14 46.22 -3.41
N GLN A 99 -17.14 45.60 -4.59
CA GLN A 99 -16.67 46.24 -5.81
C GLN A 99 -17.48 47.50 -6.15
N ALA A 100 -18.82 47.43 -6.04
CA ALA A 100 -19.69 48.57 -6.28
C ALA A 100 -19.45 49.73 -5.27
N GLU A 101 -19.19 49.41 -4.00
CA GLU A 101 -18.85 50.40 -2.96
C GLU A 101 -17.50 51.09 -3.22
N LEU A 102 -16.51 50.34 -3.71
CA LEU A 102 -15.18 50.86 -4.07
C LEU A 102 -15.24 51.71 -5.35
N ASP A 103 -16.08 51.33 -6.31
CA ASP A 103 -16.27 52.06 -7.57
C ASP A 103 -17.09 53.36 -7.40
N ASP A 104 -17.91 53.46 -6.34
CA ASP A 104 -18.68 54.66 -6.01
C ASP A 104 -17.78 55.72 -5.31
N PRO A 105 -17.55 56.90 -5.93
CA PRO A 105 -16.75 57.97 -5.34
C PRO A 105 -17.31 58.53 -4.02
N ALA A 106 -18.59 58.30 -3.71
CA ALA A 106 -19.25 58.77 -2.48
C ALA A 106 -18.95 57.88 -1.27
N THR A 107 -18.72 56.59 -1.47
CA THR A 107 -18.36 55.61 -0.42
C THR A 107 -16.87 55.31 -0.40
N GLY A 108 -16.28 54.89 -1.53
CA GLY A 108 -14.89 54.46 -1.62
C GLY A 108 -14.48 53.54 -0.45
N ASP A 109 -13.35 53.85 0.18
CA ASP A 109 -12.78 53.10 1.33
C ASP A 109 -13.63 53.17 2.63
N SER A 110 -14.79 53.83 2.60
CA SER A 110 -15.74 53.88 3.72
C SER A 110 -16.97 53.00 3.54
N GLY A 111 -17.02 52.19 2.48
CA GLY A 111 -18.03 51.16 2.25
C GLY A 111 -18.10 50.13 3.37
N ALA A 112 -19.27 49.50 3.55
CA ALA A 112 -19.49 48.50 4.60
C ALA A 112 -18.61 47.24 4.41
N HIS A 113 -18.18 46.98 3.17
CA HIS A 113 -17.41 45.81 2.76
C HIS A 113 -15.98 46.16 2.32
N ALA A 114 -15.60 47.45 2.33
CA ALA A 114 -14.31 47.92 1.82
C ALA A 114 -13.09 47.34 2.58
N ASP A 115 -13.26 47.04 3.87
CA ASP A 115 -12.20 46.48 4.73
C ASP A 115 -12.04 44.94 4.62
N LEU A 116 -12.85 44.26 3.79
CA LEU A 116 -12.72 42.82 3.59
C LEU A 116 -11.49 42.49 2.74
N PRO A 117 -10.55 41.66 3.22
CA PRO A 117 -9.42 41.20 2.43
C PRO A 117 -9.87 40.33 1.24
N ASP A 118 -9.13 40.39 0.15
CA ASP A 118 -9.31 39.47 -0.98
C ASP A 118 -8.84 38.06 -0.58
N LEU A 119 -9.55 37.03 -1.01
CA LEU A 119 -9.18 35.64 -0.72
C LEU A 119 -8.47 35.01 -1.93
N ARG A 120 -7.33 34.36 -1.72
CA ARG A 120 -6.54 33.70 -2.78
C ARG A 120 -6.26 32.24 -2.43
N LEU A 121 -6.58 31.33 -3.35
CA LEU A 121 -6.35 29.91 -3.18
C LEU A 121 -5.13 29.47 -3.97
N TYR A 122 -4.19 28.82 -3.28
CA TYR A 122 -3.01 28.20 -3.83
C TYR A 122 -3.04 26.71 -3.57
N THR A 123 -2.93 25.90 -4.62
CA THR A 123 -2.95 24.43 -4.50
C THR A 123 -1.64 23.82 -5.01
N TYR A 124 -1.07 22.92 -4.21
CA TYR A 124 0.23 22.30 -4.46
C TYR A 124 0.14 20.78 -4.46
N ARG A 125 1.04 20.13 -5.20
CA ARG A 125 1.18 18.68 -5.20
C ARG A 125 2.27 18.26 -4.23
N ILE A 126 1.88 17.64 -3.13
CA ILE A 126 2.83 17.17 -2.13
C ILE A 126 3.61 15.92 -2.57
N SER A 127 3.07 15.13 -3.52
CA SER A 127 3.79 14.02 -4.16
C SER A 127 5.09 14.45 -4.85
N GLN A 128 5.19 15.72 -5.27
CA GLN A 128 6.43 16.30 -5.81
C GLN A 128 7.36 16.90 -4.74
N MET A 129 6.88 17.08 -3.49
CA MET A 129 7.66 17.62 -2.38
C MET A 129 8.51 16.55 -1.71
N THR A 130 7.97 15.35 -1.53
CA THR A 130 8.66 14.23 -0.88
C THR A 130 9.57 13.49 -1.88
N THR A 131 10.79 13.14 -1.47
CA THR A 131 11.92 12.75 -2.34
C THR A 131 11.61 11.56 -3.26
N LYS A 132 12.27 11.57 -4.44
CA LYS A 132 12.49 10.58 -5.54
C LYS A 132 11.83 9.19 -5.54
N GLU A 133 11.51 8.62 -4.40
CA GLU A 133 11.03 7.25 -4.18
C GLU A 133 9.49 7.12 -4.29
N VAL A 134 8.76 8.24 -4.40
CA VAL A 134 7.30 8.21 -4.60
C VAL A 134 6.92 7.79 -6.04
N ASN A 135 7.77 8.07 -7.02
CA ASN A 135 7.49 7.79 -8.44
C ASN A 135 8.24 6.56 -8.98
N GLU A 136 9.40 6.22 -8.41
CA GLU A 136 9.98 4.91 -8.61
C GLU A 136 9.36 4.00 -7.56
N GLY A 137 8.34 3.21 -7.93
CA GLY A 137 7.73 2.19 -7.07
C GLY A 137 8.71 1.09 -6.66
N ILE A 138 9.73 1.47 -5.90
CA ILE A 138 10.78 0.65 -5.33
C ILE A 138 10.27 0.23 -3.97
N ASP A 139 10.15 -1.08 -3.81
CA ASP A 139 9.95 -1.73 -2.52
C ASP A 139 11.29 -1.60 -1.74
N ILE A 140 11.62 -0.39 -1.26
CA ILE A 140 12.77 -0.17 -0.37
C ILE A 140 12.35 -0.63 1.04
N GLU A 141 13.08 -1.61 1.58
CA GLU A 141 13.02 -2.03 2.99
C GLU A 141 11.64 -2.43 3.54
N GLY A 142 10.71 -2.87 2.69
CA GLY A 142 9.45 -3.47 3.13
C GLY A 142 8.35 -2.49 3.54
N GLU A 143 8.54 -1.18 3.34
CA GLU A 143 7.50 -0.16 3.46
C GLU A 143 7.04 0.31 2.07
N SER A 144 5.88 -0.20 1.61
CA SER A 144 5.22 0.27 0.39
C SER A 144 4.28 1.41 0.75
N ARG A 145 4.47 2.58 0.13
CA ARG A 145 3.61 3.75 0.28
C ARG A 145 2.31 3.60 -0.53
N ASP A 146 1.27 4.31 -0.11
CA ASP A 146 -0.02 4.33 -0.79
C ASP A 146 0.12 5.00 -2.17
N TYR A 147 -0.48 4.39 -3.21
CA TYR A 147 -0.40 4.84 -4.61
C TYR A 147 -1.24 6.10 -4.90
N ALA A 148 -2.10 6.51 -3.98
CA ALA A 148 -2.81 7.79 -3.99
C ALA A 148 -2.41 8.58 -2.75
N PHE A 149 -2.14 9.88 -2.91
CA PHE A 149 -1.83 10.72 -1.77
C PHE A 149 -3.10 11.06 -0.96
N ASP A 150 -3.12 10.70 0.33
CA ASP A 150 -4.16 11.02 1.32
C ASP A 150 -3.50 11.81 2.47
N LEU A 151 -3.98 13.03 2.75
CA LEU A 151 -3.41 13.92 3.76
C LEU A 151 -3.58 13.33 5.16
N ASN A 152 -4.72 12.72 5.46
CA ASN A 152 -4.95 12.13 6.78
C ASN A 152 -4.01 10.96 7.05
N GLU A 153 -3.68 10.19 6.01
CA GLU A 153 -2.70 9.12 6.08
C GLU A 153 -1.26 9.64 6.15
N PHE A 154 -0.93 10.65 5.36
CA PHE A 154 0.38 11.31 5.41
C PHE A 154 0.70 11.83 6.81
N PHE A 155 -0.29 12.40 7.50
CA PHE A 155 -0.19 12.86 8.88
C PHE A 155 -0.63 11.82 9.92
N ALA A 156 -0.69 10.52 9.56
CA ALA A 156 -1.01 9.46 10.51
C ALA A 156 0.10 9.27 11.55
N THR A 157 -0.29 8.93 12.78
CA THR A 157 0.63 8.79 13.91
C THR A 157 0.57 7.40 14.54
N LYS A 158 1.70 6.97 15.09
CA LYS A 158 1.85 5.77 15.92
C LYS A 158 2.85 6.07 17.03
N ASN A 159 2.49 5.75 18.28
CA ASN A 159 3.34 6.02 19.45
C ASN A 159 3.79 7.50 19.57
N GLN A 160 2.86 8.45 19.37
CA GLN A 160 3.09 9.91 19.45
C GLN A 160 4.08 10.49 18.41
N LYS A 161 4.39 9.75 17.35
CA LYS A 161 5.18 10.21 16.20
C LYS A 161 4.46 9.94 14.90
N PHE A 162 4.83 10.65 13.83
CA PHE A 162 4.32 10.34 12.50
C PHE A 162 4.83 8.98 12.04
N VAL A 163 3.96 8.23 11.35
CA VAL A 163 4.36 7.01 10.66
C VAL A 163 5.35 7.35 9.54
N HIS A 164 5.11 8.45 8.83
CA HIS A 164 5.94 8.97 7.73
C HIS A 164 6.76 10.20 8.14
N GLU A 165 7.42 10.15 9.30
CA GLU A 165 8.07 11.33 9.92
C GLU A 165 9.10 12.01 9.00
N ASP A 166 9.88 11.26 8.23
CA ASP A 166 10.92 11.82 7.36
C ASP A 166 10.32 12.53 6.13
N ASP A 167 9.21 12.03 5.58
CA ASP A 167 8.48 12.72 4.52
C ASP A 167 7.83 14.01 5.03
N VAL A 168 7.28 14.00 6.26
CA VAL A 168 6.72 15.20 6.89
C VAL A 168 7.81 16.25 7.13
N LYS A 169 9.02 15.85 7.55
CA LYS A 169 10.17 16.77 7.66
C LYS A 169 10.56 17.36 6.32
N GLU A 170 10.57 16.56 5.26
CA GLU A 170 10.87 17.05 3.93
C GLU A 170 9.80 18.01 3.41
N PHE A 171 8.53 17.74 3.67
CA PHE A 171 7.43 18.65 3.39
C PHE A 171 7.66 20.02 4.06
N LEU A 172 7.95 20.04 5.37
CA LEU A 172 8.24 21.29 6.10
C LEU A 172 9.47 22.02 5.54
N ARG A 173 10.51 21.28 5.15
CA ARG A 173 11.69 21.83 4.49
C ARG A 173 11.34 22.49 3.15
N ASN A 174 10.51 21.85 2.33
CA ASN A 174 10.12 22.42 1.03
C ASN A 174 9.27 23.69 1.20
N LEU A 175 8.35 23.70 2.17
CA LEU A 175 7.55 24.89 2.51
C LEU A 175 8.41 26.14 2.75
N THR A 176 9.63 25.93 3.25
CA THR A 176 10.53 27.00 3.70
C THR A 176 11.70 27.28 2.77
N THR A 177 11.98 26.43 1.78
CA THR A 177 13.17 26.54 0.92
C THR A 177 12.89 26.68 -0.57
N ASN A 178 11.76 26.18 -1.07
CA ASN A 178 11.45 26.24 -2.50
C ASN A 178 10.53 27.43 -2.78
N GLU A 179 11.00 28.36 -3.63
CA GLU A 179 10.45 29.71 -3.86
C GLU A 179 8.96 29.75 -4.25
N LYS A 180 8.37 28.65 -4.72
CA LYS A 180 6.93 28.59 -5.03
C LYS A 180 6.02 28.45 -3.80
N TYR A 181 6.57 28.10 -2.64
CA TYR A 181 5.81 27.78 -1.42
C TYR A 181 5.66 28.96 -0.44
N PRO A 182 4.59 28.92 0.40
CA PRO A 182 4.17 30.06 1.21
C PRO A 182 5.17 30.57 2.25
N PHE A 183 6.13 29.77 2.70
CA PHE A 183 7.10 30.19 3.72
C PHE A 183 8.54 30.26 3.18
N SER A 184 8.71 30.30 1.86
CA SER A 184 10.02 30.16 1.24
C SER A 184 10.93 31.38 1.38
N THR A 185 10.36 32.58 1.41
CA THR A 185 11.12 33.84 1.50
C THR A 185 10.80 34.63 2.79
N PRO A 186 11.71 35.50 3.26
CA PRO A 186 11.44 36.39 4.39
C PRO A 186 10.18 37.27 4.19
N GLU A 187 9.95 37.76 2.97
CA GLU A 187 8.82 38.62 2.63
C GLU A 187 7.50 37.87 2.84
N LEU A 188 7.40 36.64 2.32
CA LEU A 188 6.20 35.81 2.51
C LEU A 188 5.99 35.43 3.99
N ARG A 189 7.07 35.17 4.73
CA ARG A 189 6.99 34.92 6.19
C ARG A 189 6.54 36.15 6.98
N ASP A 190 6.76 37.35 6.47
CA ASP A 190 6.32 38.59 7.11
C ASP A 190 4.88 38.95 6.76
N GLU A 191 4.35 38.40 5.68
CA GLU A 191 2.92 38.43 5.33
C GLU A 191 2.13 37.33 6.09
N LEU A 192 2.75 36.16 6.28
CA LEU A 192 2.21 35.02 7.02
C LEU A 192 2.60 35.06 8.51
N ARG A 193 2.24 36.15 9.21
CA ARG A 193 2.56 36.31 10.64
C ARG A 193 1.73 35.40 11.53
N HIS A 194 0.43 35.35 11.30
CA HIS A 194 -0.50 34.56 12.10
C HIS A 194 -1.28 33.63 11.18
N THR A 195 -1.03 32.33 11.26
CA THR A 195 -1.64 31.35 10.36
C THR A 195 -2.39 30.27 11.13
N PHE A 196 -3.49 29.80 10.56
CA PHE A 196 -4.28 28.68 11.05
C PHE A 196 -4.00 27.44 10.21
N TRP A 197 -3.62 26.32 10.82
CA TRP A 197 -3.31 25.07 10.12
C TRP A 197 -4.32 24.01 10.57
N TYR A 198 -5.06 23.49 9.61
CA TYR A 198 -6.07 22.45 9.84
C TYR A 198 -5.44 21.09 9.53
N VAL A 199 -5.10 20.31 10.55
CA VAL A 199 -4.21 19.14 10.47
C VAL A 199 -4.95 17.83 10.78
N GLY A 200 -4.98 16.94 9.79
CA GLY A 200 -5.53 15.58 9.92
C GLY A 200 -6.96 15.54 10.46
N ASN A 201 -7.31 14.40 11.06
CA ASN A 201 -8.59 14.18 11.74
C ASN A 201 -8.40 13.63 13.16
N ARG A 202 -7.23 13.86 13.76
CA ARG A 202 -6.82 13.32 15.07
C ARG A 202 -5.96 14.32 15.84
N VAL A 203 -6.16 14.36 17.16
CA VAL A 203 -5.38 15.20 18.09
C VAL A 203 -3.91 14.80 18.10
N GLU A 204 -3.60 13.51 17.96
CA GLU A 204 -2.23 13.00 17.95
C GLU A 204 -1.43 13.57 16.77
N SER A 205 -2.06 13.77 15.61
CA SER A 205 -1.42 14.36 14.42
C SER A 205 -1.04 15.82 14.69
N VAL A 206 -1.91 16.59 15.34
CA VAL A 206 -1.62 17.97 15.76
C VAL A 206 -0.44 18.02 16.75
N LYS A 207 -0.43 17.15 17.76
CA LYS A 207 0.64 17.09 18.76
C LYS A 207 1.98 16.65 18.16
N ALA A 208 1.97 15.72 17.20
CA ALA A 208 3.17 15.30 16.50
C ALA A 208 3.74 16.44 15.63
N LEU A 209 2.87 17.21 14.95
CA LEU A 209 3.30 18.35 14.14
C LEU A 209 3.88 19.48 14.99
N GLU A 210 3.28 19.78 16.15
CA GLU A 210 3.84 20.74 17.12
C GLU A 210 5.31 20.42 17.47
N GLN A 211 5.61 19.15 17.73
CA GLN A 211 6.96 18.71 18.08
C GLN A 211 7.96 18.87 16.92
N LEU A 212 7.53 18.70 15.67
CA LEU A 212 8.38 18.89 14.51
C LEU A 212 8.60 20.38 14.21
N LEU A 213 7.54 21.20 14.25
CA LEU A 213 7.64 22.64 14.05
C LEU A 213 8.55 23.31 15.09
N ALA A 214 8.52 22.84 16.35
CA ALA A 214 9.40 23.34 17.40
C ALA A 214 10.90 23.04 17.18
N LYS A 215 11.24 22.13 16.26
CA LYS A 215 12.62 21.75 15.92
C LYS A 215 13.04 22.23 14.53
N ASP A 216 12.11 22.80 13.76
CA ASP A 216 12.38 23.23 12.39
C ASP A 216 13.12 24.59 12.41
N PRO A 217 14.19 24.78 11.61
CA PRO A 217 15.01 26.00 11.64
C PRO A 217 14.26 27.31 11.33
N VAL A 218 13.13 27.25 10.62
CA VAL A 218 12.32 28.42 10.30
C VAL A 218 11.14 28.53 11.26
N PHE A 219 10.40 27.45 11.46
CA PHE A 219 9.18 27.48 12.27
C PHE A 219 9.44 27.55 13.79
N GLU A 220 10.67 27.31 14.27
CA GLU A 220 11.03 27.58 15.67
C GLU A 220 10.83 29.06 16.08
N ASN A 221 10.80 29.97 15.10
CA ASN A 221 10.56 31.40 15.30
C ASN A 221 9.05 31.76 15.39
N TYR A 222 8.16 30.79 15.24
CA TYR A 222 6.72 30.95 15.40
C TYR A 222 6.28 30.39 16.75
N LYS A 223 5.43 31.12 17.47
CA LYS A 223 4.76 30.54 18.64
C LYS A 223 3.66 29.59 18.15
N VAL A 224 3.88 28.29 18.34
CA VAL A 224 2.87 27.26 18.04
C VAL A 224 1.83 27.18 19.17
N ILE A 225 0.55 27.11 18.81
CA ILE A 225 -0.60 26.95 19.70
C ILE A 225 -1.42 25.74 19.25
N VAL A 226 -1.66 24.80 20.15
CA VAL A 226 -2.53 23.65 19.91
C VAL A 226 -3.96 23.95 20.37
N ALA A 227 -4.87 24.03 19.41
CA ALA A 227 -6.32 24.13 19.59
C ALA A 227 -6.95 22.79 19.17
N ALA A 228 -6.79 21.76 20.01
CA ALA A 228 -7.31 20.41 19.79
C ALA A 228 -7.74 19.81 21.14
N GLY A 229 -8.75 18.93 21.12
CA GLY A 229 -9.38 18.35 22.30
C GLY A 229 -8.56 17.22 22.96
N ASP A 230 -9.22 16.41 23.79
CA ASP A 230 -8.67 15.25 24.50
C ASP A 230 -8.62 13.96 23.66
N GLY A 231 -9.01 14.00 22.37
CA GLY A 231 -8.98 12.86 21.45
C GLY A 231 -10.35 12.40 20.94
N LYS A 232 -11.34 13.29 20.87
CA LYS A 232 -12.72 12.98 20.43
C LYS A 232 -12.84 12.92 18.90
N SER A 233 -13.99 12.45 18.40
CA SER A 233 -14.26 12.38 16.96
C SER A 233 -14.37 13.78 16.35
N PHE A 234 -14.06 13.92 15.06
CA PHE A 234 -14.06 15.20 14.34
C PHE A 234 -15.36 16.00 14.53
N THR A 235 -16.50 15.34 14.42
CA THR A 235 -17.83 15.95 14.60
C THR A 235 -18.09 16.37 16.05
N GLU A 236 -17.56 15.64 17.02
CA GLU A 236 -17.69 16.00 18.45
C GLU A 236 -16.76 17.15 18.84
N GLU A 237 -15.61 17.29 18.18
CA GLU A 237 -14.70 18.41 18.41
C GLU A 237 -15.22 19.73 17.83
N GLU A 238 -15.90 19.70 16.67
CA GLU A 238 -16.57 20.88 16.09
C GLU A 238 -17.68 21.42 17.03
N GLU A 239 -18.34 20.54 17.79
CA GLU A 239 -19.43 20.88 18.71
C GLU A 239 -18.98 21.26 20.16
N ASP A 240 -17.68 21.19 20.49
CA ASP A 240 -17.15 21.51 21.84
C ASP A 240 -16.95 23.03 22.07
N PHE A 241 -18.07 23.73 22.31
CA PHE A 241 -18.08 25.18 22.54
C PHE A 241 -17.22 25.66 23.73
N LYS A 242 -17.12 24.88 24.82
CA LYS A 242 -16.31 25.28 26.00
C LYS A 242 -14.82 25.08 25.78
N GLY A 243 -14.43 24.00 25.09
CA GLY A 243 -13.07 23.81 24.61
C GLY A 243 -12.67 24.93 23.64
N ASN A 244 -13.58 25.31 22.74
CA ASN A 244 -13.39 26.40 21.79
C ASN A 244 -13.17 27.76 22.47
N GLU A 245 -13.92 28.11 23.52
CA GLU A 245 -13.75 29.37 24.26
C GLU A 245 -12.35 29.45 24.92
N LYS A 246 -11.91 28.37 25.60
CA LYS A 246 -10.55 28.30 26.17
C LYS A 246 -9.45 28.33 25.11
N SER A 247 -9.68 27.68 23.96
CA SER A 247 -8.74 27.69 22.83
C SER A 247 -8.66 29.08 22.19
N PHE A 248 -9.78 29.78 22.05
CA PHE A 248 -9.86 31.14 21.53
C PHE A 248 -9.02 32.11 22.37
N ASP A 249 -9.20 32.09 23.70
CA ASP A 249 -8.45 32.96 24.62
C ASP A 249 -6.94 32.71 24.53
N ARG A 250 -6.52 31.43 24.45
CA ARG A 250 -5.10 31.06 24.29
C ARG A 250 -4.50 31.61 23.00
N VAL A 251 -5.24 31.56 21.90
CA VAL A 251 -4.76 32.10 20.61
C VAL A 251 -4.66 33.62 20.68
N LYS A 252 -5.67 34.31 21.23
CA LYS A 252 -5.64 35.77 21.40
C LYS A 252 -4.48 36.24 22.27
N ASP A 253 -4.22 35.55 23.38
CA ASP A 253 -3.09 35.87 24.27
C ASP A 253 -1.74 35.65 23.58
N ALA A 254 -1.59 34.56 22.82
CA ALA A 254 -0.37 34.28 22.07
C ALA A 254 -0.09 35.32 20.99
N ILE A 255 -1.12 35.72 20.23
CA ILE A 255 -1.02 36.77 19.19
C ILE A 255 -0.62 38.11 19.81
N ALA A 256 -1.13 38.44 21.00
CA ALA A 256 -0.76 39.69 21.68
C ALA A 256 0.70 39.70 22.18
N LYS A 257 1.28 38.53 22.46
CA LYS A 257 2.63 38.39 23.06
C LYS A 257 3.72 38.06 22.05
N HIS A 258 3.38 37.50 20.90
CA HIS A 258 4.33 36.99 19.93
C HIS A 258 4.09 37.58 18.53
N PRO A 259 5.14 38.03 17.83
CA PRO A 259 5.00 38.65 16.51
C PRO A 259 4.57 37.67 15.42
N LYS A 260 4.81 36.37 15.62
CA LYS A 260 4.46 35.30 14.68
C LYS A 260 3.88 34.10 15.41
N THR A 261 2.75 33.57 14.94
CA THR A 261 2.04 32.46 15.57
C THR A 261 1.52 31.44 14.55
N ILE A 262 1.52 30.16 14.91
CA ILE A 262 0.86 29.08 14.17
C ILE A 262 -0.16 28.44 15.09
N THR A 263 -1.44 28.49 14.72
CA THR A 263 -2.50 27.76 15.43
C THR A 263 -2.76 26.44 14.72
N LEU A 264 -2.57 25.32 15.40
CA LEU A 264 -2.88 23.98 14.88
C LEU A 264 -4.23 23.51 15.42
N SER A 265 -5.08 22.97 14.56
CA SER A 265 -6.38 22.39 14.93
C SER A 265 -6.73 21.16 14.11
N CYS A 266 -7.52 20.25 14.68
CA CYS A 266 -8.16 19.11 14.00
C CYS A 266 -9.70 19.13 14.06
N GLY A 267 -10.30 20.27 14.44
CA GLY A 267 -11.76 20.45 14.52
C GLY A 267 -12.20 21.65 15.35
N GLN A 268 -11.38 22.11 16.30
CA GLN A 268 -11.69 23.30 17.10
C GLN A 268 -11.44 24.61 16.33
N LEU A 269 -12.15 25.67 16.73
CA LEU A 269 -12.09 27.01 16.13
C LEU A 269 -12.50 27.09 14.65
N THR A 270 -13.14 26.06 14.12
CA THR A 270 -13.63 25.99 12.73
C THR A 270 -15.01 26.59 12.59
N THR A 271 -15.80 26.63 13.67
CA THR A 271 -17.18 27.15 13.76
C THR A 271 -17.31 28.19 14.89
N GLY A 272 -18.23 29.15 14.76
CA GLY A 272 -18.64 30.05 15.85
C GLY A 272 -17.62 31.07 16.42
N VAL A 273 -16.37 31.14 15.92
CA VAL A 273 -15.33 32.05 16.47
C VAL A 273 -14.57 32.86 15.40
N THR A 274 -14.19 34.09 15.72
CA THR A 274 -13.50 35.00 14.79
C THR A 274 -12.17 35.51 15.33
N ILE A 275 -11.05 35.08 14.72
CA ILE A 275 -9.70 35.62 14.98
C ILE A 275 -9.29 36.45 13.76
N LYS A 276 -9.39 37.78 13.91
CA LYS A 276 -9.22 38.75 12.81
C LYS A 276 -7.79 38.76 12.24
N GLU A 277 -6.82 38.46 13.10
CA GLU A 277 -5.39 38.53 12.82
C GLU A 277 -4.88 37.44 11.89
N TRP A 278 -5.62 36.33 11.71
CA TRP A 278 -5.19 35.26 10.82
C TRP A 278 -5.11 35.74 9.38
N SER A 279 -3.93 35.57 8.75
CA SER A 279 -3.67 35.94 7.37
C SER A 279 -3.71 34.75 6.41
N ALA A 280 -3.60 33.51 6.90
CA ALA A 280 -3.72 32.33 6.06
C ALA A 280 -4.28 31.10 6.76
N VAL A 281 -4.87 30.22 5.96
CA VAL A 281 -5.27 28.86 6.32
C VAL A 281 -4.44 27.85 5.53
N LEU A 282 -3.80 26.90 6.21
CA LEU A 282 -3.18 25.73 5.60
C LEU A 282 -4.11 24.52 5.79
N MET A 283 -4.60 23.97 4.69
CA MET A 283 -5.45 22.78 4.67
C MET A 283 -4.59 21.53 4.57
N LEU A 284 -4.39 20.86 5.71
CA LEU A 284 -3.57 19.65 5.88
C LEU A 284 -4.45 18.45 6.30
N THR A 285 -5.67 18.38 5.78
CA THR A 285 -6.68 17.35 6.09
C THR A 285 -7.61 17.12 4.89
N ASP A 286 -8.10 15.89 4.68
CA ASP A 286 -8.98 15.51 3.55
C ASP A 286 -10.47 15.82 3.80
N ILE A 287 -10.79 17.08 4.12
CA ILE A 287 -12.19 17.56 4.12
C ILE A 287 -12.78 17.42 2.72
N LYS A 288 -13.95 16.78 2.62
CA LYS A 288 -14.63 16.50 1.34
C LYS A 288 -15.87 17.35 1.12
N THR A 289 -16.44 17.93 2.17
CA THR A 289 -17.69 18.70 2.05
C THR A 289 -17.35 20.16 1.71
N PRO A 290 -18.01 20.77 0.70
CA PRO A 290 -17.80 22.19 0.39
C PRO A 290 -18.09 23.11 1.58
N ALA A 291 -19.08 22.75 2.40
CA ALA A 291 -19.45 23.48 3.60
C ALA A 291 -18.28 23.62 4.58
N GLN A 292 -17.75 22.50 5.09
CA GLN A 292 -16.66 22.51 6.07
C GLN A 292 -15.38 23.14 5.51
N TYR A 293 -15.09 22.86 4.22
CA TYR A 293 -13.92 23.43 3.56
C TYR A 293 -13.98 24.95 3.51
N MET A 294 -15.11 25.51 3.05
CA MET A 294 -15.26 26.95 2.91
C MET A 294 -15.39 27.65 4.25
N GLN A 295 -16.06 27.03 5.24
CA GLN A 295 -16.16 27.55 6.59
C GLN A 295 -14.78 27.71 7.24
N ALA A 296 -13.88 26.74 7.05
CA ALA A 296 -12.50 26.85 7.49
C ALA A 296 -11.70 27.86 6.65
N ALA A 297 -11.87 27.88 5.32
CA ALA A 297 -11.19 28.83 4.44
C ALA A 297 -11.46 30.31 4.81
N PHE A 298 -12.73 30.66 5.05
CA PHE A 298 -13.14 32.03 5.38
C PHE A 298 -12.61 32.53 6.73
N ARG A 299 -12.02 31.66 7.56
CA ARG A 299 -11.41 32.08 8.85
C ARG A 299 -10.28 33.09 8.68
N ALA A 300 -9.55 33.05 7.56
CA ALA A 300 -8.52 34.04 7.27
C ALA A 300 -9.07 35.35 6.67
N GLN A 301 -10.32 35.38 6.16
CA GLN A 301 -10.86 36.54 5.44
C GLN A 301 -11.45 37.64 6.35
N ASN A 302 -11.28 37.54 7.66
CA ASN A 302 -11.87 38.52 8.58
C ASN A 302 -11.20 39.91 8.45
N PRO A 303 -11.97 41.04 8.42
CA PRO A 303 -11.41 42.39 8.39
C PRO A 303 -10.49 42.67 9.59
N TYR A 304 -9.30 43.21 9.32
CA TYR A 304 -8.32 43.52 10.37
C TYR A 304 -7.48 44.74 10.00
N ARG A 305 -7.43 45.72 10.91
CA ARG A 305 -6.57 46.89 10.82
C ARG A 305 -5.49 46.82 11.89
N PHE A 306 -4.26 47.12 11.51
CA PHE A 306 -3.10 47.13 12.40
C PHE A 306 -2.22 48.35 12.14
N THR A 307 -1.42 48.72 13.14
CA THR A 307 -0.48 49.84 13.02
C THR A 307 0.92 49.30 12.78
N GLU A 308 1.52 49.70 11.67
CA GLU A 308 2.90 49.35 11.32
C GLU A 308 3.67 50.62 11.00
N ASN A 309 4.82 50.83 11.67
CA ASN A 309 5.64 52.04 11.52
C ASN A 309 4.90 53.39 11.73
N GLY A 310 3.80 53.37 12.50
CA GLY A 310 2.97 54.55 12.76
C GLY A 310 1.86 54.81 11.73
N GLU A 311 1.77 53.99 10.68
CA GLU A 311 0.70 54.04 9.68
C GLU A 311 -0.36 52.97 9.97
N LEU A 312 -1.63 53.33 9.83
CA LEU A 312 -2.75 52.39 9.95
C LEU A 312 -2.89 51.64 8.62
N LYS A 313 -2.62 50.34 8.63
CA LYS A 313 -2.80 49.44 7.48
C LYS A 313 -3.99 48.52 7.71
N ALA A 314 -4.61 48.10 6.62
CA ALA A 314 -5.63 47.04 6.61
C ALA A 314 -5.02 45.76 6.04
N LYS A 315 -5.57 44.61 6.44
CA LYS A 315 -5.26 43.33 5.80
C LYS A 315 -5.84 43.34 4.39
N GLU A 316 -4.98 43.38 3.38
CA GLU A 316 -5.39 43.46 1.97
C GLU A 316 -5.75 42.09 1.39
N SER A 317 -5.01 41.04 1.78
CA SER A 317 -5.21 39.69 1.27
C SER A 317 -5.21 38.64 2.38
N ALA A 318 -5.97 37.58 2.14
CA ALA A 318 -6.04 36.37 2.94
C ALA A 318 -5.72 35.17 2.04
N TYR A 319 -4.97 34.20 2.56
CA TYR A 319 -4.45 33.10 1.78
C TYR A 319 -5.01 31.75 2.21
N LEU A 320 -5.33 30.92 1.24
CA LEU A 320 -5.67 29.52 1.44
C LEU A 320 -4.64 28.67 0.72
N PHE A 321 -3.92 27.82 1.47
CA PHE A 321 -2.93 26.91 0.93
C PHE A 321 -3.42 25.48 1.11
N ASP A 322 -3.55 24.73 0.03
CA ASP A 322 -3.96 23.33 0.04
C ASP A 322 -2.97 22.46 -0.73
N PHE A 323 -2.90 21.19 -0.36
CA PHE A 323 -1.90 20.23 -0.84
C PHE A 323 -2.52 19.03 -1.58
N ALA A 324 -3.82 19.11 -1.91
CA ALA A 324 -4.58 18.12 -2.65
C ALA A 324 -5.40 18.80 -3.78
N PRO A 325 -4.75 19.24 -4.88
CA PRO A 325 -5.36 20.08 -5.91
C PRO A 325 -6.59 19.43 -6.56
N THR A 326 -6.55 18.13 -6.85
CA THR A 326 -7.69 17.38 -7.42
C THR A 326 -8.95 17.55 -6.58
N ARG A 327 -8.84 17.33 -5.26
CA ARG A 327 -9.95 17.45 -4.31
C ARG A 327 -10.45 18.88 -4.21
N VAL A 328 -9.53 19.85 -4.10
CA VAL A 328 -9.87 21.25 -3.90
C VAL A 328 -10.64 21.81 -5.09
N LEU A 329 -10.18 21.52 -6.30
CA LEU A 329 -10.82 22.00 -7.52
C LEU A 329 -12.22 21.37 -7.72
N GLU A 330 -12.43 20.12 -7.29
CA GLU A 330 -13.77 19.52 -7.23
C GLU A 330 -14.66 20.18 -6.17
N ILE A 331 -14.11 20.52 -5.00
CA ILE A 331 -14.83 21.29 -3.98
C ILE A 331 -15.18 22.69 -4.50
N TYR A 332 -14.26 23.32 -5.22
CA TYR A 332 -14.43 24.66 -5.79
C TYR A 332 -15.55 24.69 -6.84
N ASP A 333 -15.57 23.72 -7.75
CA ASP A 333 -16.67 23.54 -8.70
C ASP A 333 -18.02 23.27 -8.00
N LYS A 334 -18.03 22.37 -7.00
CA LYS A 334 -19.25 22.12 -6.18
C LYS A 334 -19.70 23.37 -5.42
N PHE A 335 -18.77 24.22 -4.98
CA PHE A 335 -19.10 25.48 -4.31
C PHE A 335 -19.74 26.48 -5.28
N ALA A 336 -19.13 26.70 -6.44
CA ALA A 336 -19.65 27.59 -7.48
C ALA A 336 -21.05 27.21 -7.95
N ASN A 337 -21.36 25.91 -7.96
CA ASN A 337 -22.59 25.37 -8.52
C ASN A 337 -23.63 24.95 -7.47
N GLY A 338 -23.22 24.60 -6.25
CA GLY A 338 -24.08 24.04 -5.21
C GLY A 338 -24.96 25.06 -4.47
N LEU A 339 -24.77 26.36 -4.70
CA LEU A 339 -25.58 27.44 -4.11
C LEU A 339 -26.64 28.01 -5.06
N ASN A 340 -26.67 27.56 -6.32
CA ASN A 340 -27.64 27.98 -7.32
C ASN A 340 -28.78 26.95 -7.45
N GLN A 341 -30.01 27.37 -7.16
CA GLN A 341 -31.21 26.50 -7.18
C GLN A 341 -31.45 25.77 -8.51
N LYS A 342 -31.18 26.42 -9.64
CA LYS A 342 -31.32 25.78 -10.96
C LYS A 342 -30.33 24.62 -11.10
N THR A 343 -29.12 24.80 -10.58
CA THR A 343 -28.04 23.82 -10.66
C THR A 343 -28.30 22.63 -9.74
N VAL A 344 -28.81 22.88 -8.54
CA VAL A 344 -29.17 21.85 -7.55
C VAL A 344 -30.30 20.94 -8.04
N ASN A 345 -31.22 21.47 -8.85
CA ASN A 345 -32.31 20.70 -9.48
C ASN A 345 -31.89 19.99 -10.79
N GLY A 346 -30.62 20.10 -11.21
CA GLY A 346 -30.10 19.44 -12.41
C GLY A 346 -30.53 20.09 -13.74
N GLU A 347 -31.00 21.33 -13.72
CA GLU A 347 -31.55 22.04 -14.90
C GLU A 347 -30.48 22.86 -15.66
N VAL A 348 -29.21 22.73 -15.31
CA VAL A 348 -28.13 23.64 -15.76
C VAL A 348 -27.25 23.03 -16.84
N THR A 349 -26.96 23.82 -17.86
CA THR A 349 -26.08 23.45 -18.97
C THR A 349 -24.60 23.54 -18.58
N GLU A 350 -23.72 22.83 -19.30
CA GLU A 350 -22.26 22.90 -19.08
C GLU A 350 -21.70 24.32 -19.26
N ALA A 351 -22.31 25.11 -20.15
CA ALA A 351 -21.96 26.52 -20.35
C ALA A 351 -22.28 27.39 -19.13
N GLU A 352 -23.44 27.18 -18.50
CA GLU A 352 -23.83 27.89 -17.28
C GLU A 352 -22.97 27.46 -16.07
N ARG A 353 -22.63 26.17 -15.95
CA ARG A 353 -21.66 25.67 -14.95
C ARG A 353 -20.31 26.38 -15.07
N LYS A 354 -19.82 26.53 -16.31
CA LYS A 354 -18.55 27.22 -16.61
C LYS A 354 -18.62 28.72 -16.27
N GLU A 355 -19.74 29.39 -16.56
CA GLU A 355 -19.90 30.81 -16.24
C GLU A 355 -19.95 31.05 -14.71
N ASN A 356 -20.63 30.19 -13.94
CA ASN A 356 -20.63 30.28 -12.47
C ASN A 356 -19.20 30.18 -11.89
N ILE A 357 -18.39 29.26 -12.41
CA ILE A 357 -16.98 29.11 -11.98
C ILE A 357 -16.16 30.35 -12.38
N LYS A 358 -16.41 30.91 -13.56
CA LYS A 358 -15.72 32.11 -14.05
C LYS A 358 -16.04 33.33 -13.19
N GLU A 359 -17.30 33.50 -12.80
CA GLU A 359 -17.71 34.55 -11.85
C GLU A 359 -17.04 34.33 -10.49
N LEU A 360 -17.04 33.08 -10.03
CA LEU A 360 -16.14 32.50 -9.01
C LEU A 360 -14.75 33.14 -8.97
N LEU A 361 -14.00 32.82 -10.02
CA LEU A 361 -12.57 33.11 -10.16
C LEU A 361 -12.25 34.60 -10.19
N ASN A 362 -13.19 35.47 -10.59
CA ASN A 362 -12.98 36.92 -10.58
C ASN A 362 -12.76 37.46 -9.15
N PHE A 363 -13.35 36.80 -8.14
CA PHE A 363 -13.30 37.25 -6.75
C PHE A 363 -12.57 36.28 -5.81
N PHE A 364 -12.34 35.04 -6.25
CA PHE A 364 -11.57 34.04 -5.50
C PHE A 364 -10.58 33.33 -6.44
N PRO A 365 -9.51 34.01 -6.88
CA PRO A 365 -8.57 33.44 -7.84
C PRO A 365 -7.90 32.18 -7.28
N VAL A 366 -7.73 31.21 -8.18
CA VAL A 366 -7.08 29.92 -7.89
C VAL A 366 -5.79 29.81 -8.69
N VAL A 367 -4.68 29.60 -7.98
CA VAL A 367 -3.37 29.30 -8.57
C VAL A 367 -3.01 27.87 -8.21
N SER A 368 -2.99 26.99 -9.21
CA SER A 368 -2.65 25.58 -9.01
C SER A 368 -1.31 25.23 -9.63
N GLU A 369 -0.62 24.30 -9.00
CA GLU A 369 0.47 23.57 -9.62
C GLU A 369 -0.05 22.72 -10.80
N ASP A 370 0.59 22.86 -11.97
CA ASP A 370 0.30 22.08 -13.17
C ASP A 370 0.99 20.70 -13.15
N VAL A 371 0.77 19.90 -14.20
CA VAL A 371 1.41 18.58 -14.36
C VAL A 371 2.94 18.65 -14.37
N ASN A 372 3.52 19.80 -14.74
CA ASN A 372 4.96 20.05 -14.82
C ASN A 372 5.53 20.70 -13.54
N GLY A 373 4.74 20.85 -12.49
CA GLY A 373 5.17 21.44 -11.23
C GLY A 373 5.26 22.98 -11.20
N ARG A 374 4.66 23.67 -12.19
CA ARG A 374 4.63 25.13 -12.30
C ARG A 374 3.32 25.69 -11.76
N MET A 375 3.39 26.82 -11.06
CA MET A 375 2.19 27.52 -10.58
C MET A 375 1.52 28.28 -11.74
N VAL A 376 0.24 27.99 -11.98
CA VAL A 376 -0.56 28.58 -13.05
C VAL A 376 -1.89 29.07 -12.50
N GLU A 377 -2.26 30.30 -12.83
CA GLU A 377 -3.59 30.84 -12.54
C GLU A 377 -4.65 30.16 -13.42
N LEU A 378 -5.74 29.73 -12.79
CA LEU A 378 -6.78 28.93 -13.44
C LEU A 378 -7.89 29.81 -14.03
N ASP A 379 -8.35 29.39 -15.22
CA ASP A 379 -9.62 29.85 -15.79
C ASP A 379 -10.71 28.78 -15.56
N ALA A 380 -11.96 29.10 -15.87
CA ALA A 380 -13.09 28.21 -15.61
C ALA A 380 -13.01 26.87 -16.37
N GLU A 381 -12.34 26.83 -17.53
CA GLU A 381 -12.14 25.59 -18.27
C GLU A 381 -11.10 24.70 -17.57
N LYS A 382 -10.01 25.31 -17.12
CA LYS A 382 -8.97 24.64 -16.35
C LYS A 382 -9.51 24.10 -15.03
N VAL A 383 -10.35 24.83 -14.29
CA VAL A 383 -10.95 24.31 -13.04
C VAL A 383 -11.73 23.01 -13.27
N LEU A 384 -12.42 22.87 -14.40
CA LEU A 384 -13.19 21.67 -14.74
C LEU A 384 -12.32 20.51 -15.27
N THR A 385 -11.19 20.81 -15.92
CA THR A 385 -10.37 19.81 -16.62
C THR A 385 -9.12 19.40 -15.84
N PHE A 386 -8.50 20.30 -15.07
CA PHE A 386 -7.29 20.04 -14.28
C PHE A 386 -7.42 18.86 -13.31
N PRO A 387 -8.52 18.69 -12.55
CA PRO A 387 -8.62 17.60 -11.59
C PRO A 387 -8.39 16.24 -12.25
N ASN A 388 -9.01 16.02 -13.41
CA ASN A 388 -8.88 14.79 -14.16
C ASN A 388 -7.47 14.64 -14.77
N ALA A 389 -6.85 15.74 -15.25
CA ALA A 389 -5.49 15.72 -15.77
C ALA A 389 -4.45 15.40 -14.67
N LEU A 390 -4.56 16.04 -13.50
CA LEU A 390 -3.68 15.79 -12.35
C LEU A 390 -3.84 14.36 -11.84
N ALA A 391 -5.08 13.89 -11.69
CA ALA A 391 -5.37 12.51 -11.31
C ALA A 391 -4.82 11.53 -12.35
N ALA A 392 -4.94 11.82 -13.65
CA ALA A 392 -4.41 10.98 -14.72
C ALA A 392 -2.89 10.82 -14.64
N THR A 393 -2.15 11.92 -14.50
CA THR A 393 -0.69 11.85 -14.30
C THR A 393 -0.35 11.02 -13.07
N GLU A 394 -1.04 11.19 -11.94
CA GLU A 394 -0.80 10.39 -10.72
C GLU A 394 -1.13 8.91 -10.91
N ILE A 395 -2.23 8.59 -11.59
CA ILE A 395 -2.63 7.21 -11.92
C ILE A 395 -1.57 6.55 -12.79
N VAL A 396 -1.04 7.24 -13.81
CA VAL A 396 -0.03 6.72 -14.73
C VAL A 396 1.31 6.51 -14.02
N GLN A 397 1.76 7.48 -13.22
CA GLN A 397 2.99 7.35 -12.42
C GLN A 397 2.88 6.22 -11.38
N ALA A 398 1.69 6.05 -10.80
CA ALA A 398 1.35 4.92 -9.94
C ALA A 398 1.12 3.61 -10.71
N ARG A 399 1.39 3.55 -12.02
CA ARG A 399 1.24 2.35 -12.87
C ARG A 399 -0.17 1.73 -12.81
N PHE A 400 -1.20 2.58 -12.69
CA PHE A 400 -2.61 2.22 -12.52
C PHE A 400 -2.94 1.46 -11.22
N MET A 401 -2.03 1.47 -10.23
CA MET A 401 -2.17 0.77 -8.95
C MET A 401 -2.84 1.60 -7.84
N THR A 402 -3.68 2.57 -8.20
CA THR A 402 -4.23 3.57 -7.27
C THR A 402 -5.75 3.49 -7.10
N ASN A 403 -6.27 4.05 -6.01
CA ASN A 403 -7.70 4.14 -5.73
C ASN A 403 -8.42 5.24 -6.51
N LEU A 404 -7.69 6.16 -7.17
CA LEU A 404 -8.25 7.30 -7.90
C LEU A 404 -9.13 6.92 -9.10
N LEU A 405 -8.99 5.70 -9.60
CA LEU A 405 -9.77 5.12 -10.71
C LEU A 405 -11.16 4.66 -10.29
N PHE A 406 -11.44 4.59 -8.99
CA PHE A 406 -12.70 4.05 -8.48
C PHE A 406 -13.61 5.17 -7.96
N ASN A 407 -14.92 4.97 -8.13
CA ASN A 407 -15.94 5.93 -7.69
C ASN A 407 -16.50 5.57 -6.30
N ASP A 408 -17.37 6.44 -5.76
CA ASP A 408 -17.96 6.28 -4.44
C ASP A 408 -18.99 5.14 -4.33
N ASN A 409 -19.40 4.51 -5.43
CA ASN A 409 -20.36 3.39 -5.38
C ASN A 409 -19.80 2.21 -4.58
N ILE A 410 -18.48 2.07 -4.46
CA ILE A 410 -17.82 1.07 -3.60
C ILE A 410 -18.22 1.23 -2.13
N LYS A 411 -18.32 2.47 -1.62
CA LYS A 411 -18.74 2.75 -0.24
C LYS A 411 -20.19 2.34 0.00
N GLY A 412 -21.01 2.46 -1.04
CA GLY A 412 -22.41 2.11 -1.01
C GLY A 412 -22.70 0.62 -1.21
N VAL A 413 -21.72 -0.22 -1.60
CA VAL A 413 -21.95 -1.64 -1.99
C VAL A 413 -22.77 -2.41 -0.94
N PHE A 414 -22.52 -2.17 0.34
CA PHE A 414 -23.21 -2.83 1.46
C PHE A 414 -24.62 -2.28 1.75
N SER A 415 -24.93 -1.10 1.21
CA SER A 415 -26.24 -0.45 1.34
C SER A 415 -27.20 -0.81 0.19
N PHE A 416 -26.70 -1.47 -0.86
CA PHE A 416 -27.54 -1.96 -1.95
C PHE A 416 -28.23 -3.29 -1.58
N PRO A 417 -29.34 -3.66 -2.27
CA PRO A 417 -29.98 -4.96 -2.09
C PRO A 417 -29.02 -6.13 -2.30
N LYS A 418 -29.32 -7.28 -1.67
CA LYS A 418 -28.45 -8.47 -1.68
C LYS A 418 -28.00 -8.88 -3.08
N GLU A 419 -28.91 -8.84 -4.05
CA GLU A 419 -28.63 -9.19 -5.44
C GLU A 419 -27.49 -8.36 -6.07
N VAL A 420 -27.39 -7.07 -5.72
CA VAL A 420 -26.31 -6.20 -6.20
C VAL A 420 -24.98 -6.61 -5.56
N SER A 421 -24.96 -6.77 -4.24
CA SER A 421 -23.78 -7.18 -3.49
C SER A 421 -23.27 -8.55 -3.93
N ASP A 422 -24.15 -9.55 -4.05
CA ASP A 422 -23.82 -10.91 -4.49
C ASP A 422 -23.23 -10.93 -5.90
N THR A 423 -23.76 -10.09 -6.81
CA THR A 423 -23.24 -9.97 -8.18
C THR A 423 -21.83 -9.39 -8.17
N ILE A 424 -21.61 -8.28 -7.46
CA ILE A 424 -20.29 -7.65 -7.32
C ILE A 424 -19.31 -8.63 -6.65
N GLU A 425 -19.73 -9.30 -5.58
CA GLU A 425 -18.93 -10.30 -4.86
C GLU A 425 -18.48 -11.43 -5.79
N SER A 426 -19.40 -11.98 -6.60
CA SER A 426 -19.11 -13.08 -7.51
C SER A 426 -18.08 -12.75 -8.59
N ILE A 427 -18.00 -11.49 -9.01
CA ILE A 427 -17.02 -11.01 -9.99
C ILE A 427 -15.68 -10.73 -9.29
N ILE A 428 -15.73 -9.99 -8.18
CA ILE A 428 -14.56 -9.56 -7.43
C ILE A 428 -13.78 -10.76 -6.87
N ASP A 429 -14.46 -11.82 -6.42
CA ASP A 429 -13.79 -12.98 -5.83
C ASP A 429 -12.90 -13.75 -6.82
N LYS A 430 -13.18 -13.64 -8.13
CA LYS A 430 -12.36 -14.24 -9.21
C LYS A 430 -11.01 -13.54 -9.40
N MET A 431 -10.92 -12.27 -9.04
CA MET A 431 -9.69 -11.49 -9.17
C MET A 431 -8.73 -11.80 -8.02
N PRO A 432 -7.42 -11.96 -8.28
CA PRO A 432 -6.46 -12.15 -7.22
C PRO A 432 -6.32 -10.86 -6.40
N ILE A 433 -5.90 -11.00 -5.14
CA ILE A 433 -5.72 -9.85 -4.25
C ILE A 433 -4.40 -9.15 -4.60
N GLU A 434 -4.47 -7.85 -4.89
CA GLU A 434 -3.32 -6.96 -5.08
C GLU A 434 -3.30 -5.93 -3.95
N LYS A 435 -2.64 -6.28 -2.83
CA LYS A 435 -2.62 -5.45 -1.63
C LYS A 435 -1.79 -4.19 -1.83
N ASN A 436 -2.32 -3.05 -1.40
CA ASN A 436 -1.52 -1.96 -0.87
C ASN A 436 -1.06 -2.48 0.49
N LYS A 437 0.23 -2.60 0.79
CA LYS A 437 0.69 -3.38 1.97
C LYS A 437 0.15 -2.78 3.29
N ARG A 438 -1.03 -3.24 3.73
CA ARG A 438 -1.59 -3.00 5.08
C ARG A 438 -2.34 -4.17 5.71
N ALA A 439 -2.60 -5.26 5.02
CA ALA A 439 -3.27 -6.39 5.66
C ALA A 439 -2.27 -7.42 6.18
N GLU A 440 -2.06 -7.40 7.51
CA GLU A 440 -1.66 -8.57 8.29
C GLU A 440 -2.50 -9.79 7.91
N THR A 441 -1.97 -10.96 8.24
CA THR A 441 -2.44 -12.26 7.76
C THR A 441 -3.87 -12.55 8.21
N ALA A 442 -4.86 -12.32 7.34
CA ALA A 442 -6.16 -12.98 7.42
C ALA A 442 -6.44 -13.67 6.07
N LYS A 443 -6.33 -15.01 6.07
CA LYS A 443 -6.95 -15.87 5.06
C LYS A 443 -8.42 -16.04 5.43
N GLN A 444 -9.23 -15.00 5.29
CA GLN A 444 -10.68 -15.18 5.30
C GLN A 444 -11.21 -15.16 3.86
N GLU A 445 -12.23 -15.97 3.59
CA GLU A 445 -13.08 -15.81 2.41
C GLU A 445 -13.55 -14.36 2.33
N PHE A 446 -13.46 -13.77 1.14
CA PHE A 446 -14.06 -12.47 0.88
C PHE A 446 -15.57 -12.64 0.93
N ASN A 447 -16.21 -11.90 1.82
CA ASN A 447 -17.64 -12.02 2.08
C ASN A 447 -18.20 -10.64 2.49
N LEU A 448 -19.15 -10.13 1.72
CA LEU A 448 -19.79 -8.84 1.99
C LEU A 448 -20.92 -8.94 3.03
N ASP A 449 -21.44 -10.14 3.32
CA ASP A 449 -22.50 -10.36 4.31
C ASP A 449 -22.08 -9.90 5.72
N ASP A 450 -20.79 -9.96 6.08
CA ASP A 450 -20.32 -9.53 7.41
C ASP A 450 -20.52 -8.02 7.62
N ALA A 451 -20.14 -7.19 6.64
CA ALA A 451 -20.37 -5.75 6.70
C ALA A 451 -21.86 -5.42 6.71
N ARG A 452 -22.67 -6.19 5.97
CA ARG A 452 -24.11 -6.00 5.93
C ARG A 452 -24.79 -6.34 7.25
N LYS A 453 -24.46 -7.49 7.84
CA LYS A 453 -24.97 -7.93 9.15
C LYS A 453 -24.63 -6.93 10.24
N VAL A 454 -23.38 -6.46 10.30
CA VAL A 454 -22.97 -5.47 11.31
C VAL A 454 -23.73 -4.15 11.13
N THR A 455 -24.03 -3.76 9.90
CA THR A 455 -24.85 -2.57 9.60
C THR A 455 -26.32 -2.76 10.03
N GLU A 456 -26.93 -3.90 9.69
CA GLU A 456 -28.31 -4.26 10.05
C GLU A 456 -28.48 -4.42 11.58
N GLU A 457 -27.48 -4.97 12.27
CA GLU A 457 -27.50 -5.22 13.71
C GLU A 457 -27.10 -4.00 14.56
N LYS A 458 -26.60 -2.90 13.97
CA LYS A 458 -26.10 -1.72 14.69
C LYS A 458 -27.05 -1.26 15.79
N GLN A 459 -28.32 -1.03 15.47
CA GLN A 459 -29.28 -0.53 16.45
C GLN A 459 -29.59 -1.56 17.55
N HIS A 460 -29.64 -2.85 17.19
CA HIS A 460 -29.83 -3.92 18.17
C HIS A 460 -28.65 -3.99 19.14
N LYS A 461 -27.41 -3.89 18.64
CA LYS A 461 -26.20 -3.89 19.45
C LYS A 461 -26.07 -2.67 20.35
N ILE A 462 -26.46 -1.49 19.85
CA ILE A 462 -26.55 -0.28 20.69
C ILE A 462 -27.49 -0.53 21.87
N ASN A 463 -28.68 -1.06 21.61
CA ASN A 463 -29.65 -1.34 22.67
C ASN A 463 -29.14 -2.40 23.66
N GLU A 464 -28.63 -3.53 23.14
CA GLU A 464 -28.08 -4.64 23.93
C GLU A 464 -26.92 -4.19 24.83
N ASN A 465 -25.91 -3.53 24.27
CA ASN A 465 -24.73 -3.11 25.01
C ASN A 465 -25.04 -1.97 25.99
N THR A 466 -25.97 -1.07 25.65
CA THR A 466 -26.48 -0.06 26.59
C THR A 466 -27.13 -0.74 27.80
N GLU A 467 -27.96 -1.76 27.60
CA GLU A 467 -28.59 -2.51 28.70
C GLU A 467 -27.56 -3.30 29.53
N VAL A 468 -26.59 -3.94 28.89
CA VAL A 468 -25.52 -4.70 29.57
C VAL A 468 -24.67 -3.79 30.46
N ILE A 469 -24.35 -2.58 29.98
CA ILE A 469 -23.52 -1.63 30.72
C ILE A 469 -24.34 -0.97 31.84
N LEU A 470 -25.56 -0.52 31.58
CA LEU A 470 -26.42 0.10 32.61
C LEU A 470 -26.85 -0.90 33.70
N GLY A 471 -27.10 -2.16 33.32
CA GLY A 471 -27.57 -3.21 34.22
C GLY A 471 -28.86 -2.83 34.97
N GLU A 472 -29.03 -3.35 36.19
CA GLU A 472 -30.01 -2.79 37.11
C GLU A 472 -29.58 -1.36 37.44
N LYS A 473 -30.43 -0.35 37.16
CA LYS A 473 -30.13 1.10 37.29
C LYS A 473 -29.97 1.58 38.75
N ILE A 474 -29.22 0.83 39.56
CA ILE A 474 -28.89 1.07 40.97
C ILE A 474 -28.10 2.38 41.13
N PHE A 475 -27.35 2.79 40.11
CA PHE A 475 -26.65 4.07 40.09
C PHE A 475 -27.59 5.26 40.33
N ARG A 476 -28.85 5.20 39.87
CA ARG A 476 -29.83 6.28 40.10
C ARG A 476 -30.12 6.49 41.58
N ALA A 477 -30.35 5.41 42.31
CA ALA A 477 -30.55 5.46 43.76
C ALA A 477 -29.29 5.93 44.50
N ASN A 478 -28.10 5.59 43.98
CA ASN A 478 -26.83 6.04 44.55
C ASN A 478 -26.59 7.54 44.31
N ILE A 479 -26.84 8.05 43.10
CA ILE A 479 -26.81 9.49 42.78
C ILE A 479 -27.78 10.24 43.67
N ASP A 480 -29.03 9.78 43.77
CA ASP A 480 -30.04 10.43 44.60
C ASP A 480 -29.60 10.53 46.07
N ARG A 481 -29.00 9.46 46.60
CA ARG A 481 -28.48 9.42 47.97
C ARG A 481 -27.24 10.30 48.16
N VAL A 482 -26.34 10.33 47.17
CA VAL A 482 -25.14 11.18 47.18
C VAL A 482 -25.54 12.64 47.20
N VAL A 483 -26.49 13.04 46.35
CA VAL A 483 -27.04 14.40 46.31
C VAL A 483 -27.74 14.74 47.63
N ASP A 484 -28.57 13.84 48.17
CA ASP A 484 -29.28 14.08 49.44
C ASP A 484 -28.35 14.28 50.64
N ASN A 485 -27.21 13.58 50.66
CA ASN A 485 -26.21 13.70 51.74
C ASN A 485 -25.33 14.94 51.60
N ALA A 486 -25.11 15.40 50.37
CA ALA A 486 -24.21 16.49 50.04
C ALA A 486 -24.76 17.89 50.33
N ILE A 487 -26.07 18.04 50.55
CA ILE A 487 -26.73 19.33 50.86
C ILE A 487 -26.35 19.86 52.27
N SER A 488 -25.31 19.32 52.89
CA SER A 488 -24.81 19.68 54.23
C SER A 488 -23.38 20.22 54.26
N TYR A 489 -22.72 20.44 53.11
CA TYR A 489 -21.35 20.98 53.05
C TYR A 489 -21.29 22.49 53.30
N ASP A 490 -20.19 22.96 53.92
CA ASP A 490 -20.03 24.32 54.45
C ASP A 490 -19.73 25.38 53.37
N THR A 491 -19.22 25.00 52.18
CA THR A 491 -18.86 25.94 51.09
C THR A 491 -19.22 25.43 49.67
N PRO A 492 -19.60 26.32 48.71
CA PRO A 492 -19.99 25.92 47.35
C PRO A 492 -18.89 25.26 46.51
N GLU A 493 -17.62 25.67 46.68
CA GLU A 493 -16.49 25.08 45.96
C GLU A 493 -16.22 23.64 46.41
N GLU A 494 -16.30 23.36 47.71
CA GLU A 494 -16.23 21.98 48.22
C GLU A 494 -17.40 21.12 47.71
N THR A 495 -18.61 21.68 47.60
CA THR A 495 -19.77 20.95 47.04
C THR A 495 -19.54 20.58 45.57
N ILE A 496 -18.95 21.47 44.76
CA ILE A 496 -18.70 21.23 43.32
C ILE A 496 -17.72 20.08 43.11
N ASP A 497 -16.55 20.14 43.74
CA ASP A 497 -15.51 19.11 43.54
C ASP A 497 -15.92 17.78 44.18
N THR A 498 -16.44 17.80 45.42
CA THR A 498 -16.77 16.56 46.14
C THR A 498 -17.93 15.81 45.48
N LEU A 499 -18.96 16.52 45.02
CA LEU A 499 -20.10 15.86 44.37
C LEU A 499 -19.71 15.29 43.01
N ALA A 500 -18.88 16.00 42.23
CA ALA A 500 -18.36 15.51 40.96
C ALA A 500 -17.51 14.25 41.13
N ASP A 501 -16.57 14.24 42.09
CA ASP A 501 -15.75 13.06 42.41
C ASP A 501 -16.61 11.87 42.86
N THR A 502 -17.67 12.15 43.62
CA THR A 502 -18.58 11.10 44.08
C THR A 502 -19.44 10.55 42.93
N VAL A 503 -19.83 11.38 41.96
CA VAL A 503 -20.53 10.96 40.73
C VAL A 503 -19.64 10.05 39.89
N VAL A 504 -18.35 10.39 39.73
CA VAL A 504 -17.36 9.51 39.08
C VAL A 504 -17.25 8.17 39.81
N SER A 505 -17.19 8.20 41.15
CA SER A 505 -17.15 6.99 41.98
C SER A 505 -18.40 6.12 41.80
N VAL A 506 -19.59 6.72 41.65
CA VAL A 506 -20.83 5.99 41.35
C VAL A 506 -20.81 5.40 39.94
N ALA A 507 -20.14 6.05 38.99
CA ALA A 507 -19.98 5.58 37.62
C ALA A 507 -18.88 4.50 37.46
N GLU A 508 -17.95 4.32 38.39
CA GLU A 508 -16.84 3.36 38.28
C GLU A 508 -17.26 1.93 37.90
N PRO A 509 -18.32 1.33 38.46
CA PRO A 509 -18.77 -0.01 38.06
C PRO A 509 -19.23 -0.06 36.59
N LEU A 510 -19.90 1.01 36.12
CA LEU A 510 -20.36 1.15 34.73
C LEU A 510 -19.16 1.34 33.79
N ILE A 511 -18.18 2.14 34.19
CA ILE A 511 -16.93 2.36 33.47
C ILE A 511 -16.13 1.05 33.35
N ALA A 512 -16.07 0.27 34.43
CA ALA A 512 -15.43 -1.05 34.41
C ALA A 512 -16.16 -2.01 33.45
N LYS A 513 -17.49 -1.96 33.40
CA LYS A 513 -18.29 -2.77 32.46
C LYS A 513 -18.11 -2.33 31.02
N TYR A 514 -18.12 -1.03 30.75
CA TYR A 514 -17.80 -0.45 29.44
C TYR A 514 -16.41 -0.87 28.95
N LYS A 515 -15.41 -0.79 29.85
CA LYS A 515 -14.05 -1.26 29.57
C LYS A 515 -14.00 -2.74 29.21
N GLU A 516 -14.74 -3.59 29.92
CA GLU A 516 -14.81 -5.03 29.63
C GLU A 516 -15.47 -5.29 28.26
N THR A 517 -16.61 -4.66 27.98
CA THR A 517 -17.38 -4.85 26.74
C THR A 517 -16.57 -4.48 25.50
N TYR A 518 -15.89 -3.33 25.52
CA TYR A 518 -15.13 -2.81 24.36
C TYR A 518 -13.61 -3.00 24.46
N LYS A 519 -13.12 -3.66 25.52
CA LYS A 519 -11.69 -3.89 25.78
C LYS A 519 -10.83 -2.63 25.79
N GLN A 520 -11.36 -1.55 26.38
CA GLN A 520 -10.69 -0.24 26.45
C GLN A 520 -9.40 -0.29 27.28
N THR A 521 -8.42 0.52 26.89
CA THR A 521 -7.17 0.71 27.63
C THR A 521 -7.39 1.52 28.90
N ASN A 522 -6.41 1.51 29.82
CA ASN A 522 -6.48 2.35 31.01
C ASN A 522 -6.49 3.85 30.66
N ALA A 523 -5.81 4.26 29.58
CA ALA A 523 -5.79 5.65 29.16
C ALA A 523 -7.17 6.13 28.68
N GLU A 524 -7.85 5.34 27.84
CA GLU A 524 -9.20 5.65 27.35
C GLU A 524 -10.22 5.71 28.50
N VAL A 525 -10.06 4.87 29.51
CA VAL A 525 -10.91 4.89 30.72
C VAL A 525 -10.73 6.16 31.55
N GLU A 526 -9.49 6.66 31.70
CA GLU A 526 -9.24 7.91 32.43
C GLU A 526 -9.80 9.14 31.70
N VAL A 527 -9.85 9.11 30.36
CA VAL A 527 -10.53 10.14 29.57
C VAL A 527 -12.03 10.16 29.89
N VAL A 528 -12.69 9.00 29.86
CA VAL A 528 -14.12 8.89 30.21
C VAL A 528 -14.41 9.39 31.63
N LYS A 529 -13.56 9.04 32.61
CA LYS A 529 -13.70 9.55 33.99
C LYS A 529 -13.62 11.07 34.05
N SER A 530 -12.62 11.64 33.38
CA SER A 530 -12.41 13.09 33.32
C SER A 530 -13.61 13.81 32.69
N GLN A 531 -14.21 13.23 31.64
CA GLN A 531 -15.40 13.80 30.99
C GLN A 531 -16.63 13.78 31.89
N ILE A 532 -16.85 12.68 32.61
CA ILE A 532 -17.94 12.58 33.60
C ILE A 532 -17.72 13.61 34.72
N GLU A 533 -16.48 13.71 35.22
CA GLU A 533 -16.09 14.66 36.26
C GLU A 533 -16.35 16.11 35.82
N GLU A 534 -15.86 16.52 34.65
CA GLU A 534 -16.04 17.88 34.13
C GLU A 534 -17.53 18.21 33.93
N LYS A 535 -18.31 17.30 33.32
CA LYS A 535 -19.75 17.51 33.13
C LYS A 535 -20.49 17.59 34.45
N ALA A 536 -20.15 16.75 35.42
CA ALA A 536 -20.71 16.81 36.76
C ALA A 536 -20.37 18.14 37.45
N LYS A 537 -19.11 18.60 37.41
CA LYS A 537 -18.71 19.91 37.96
C LYS A 537 -19.51 21.04 37.36
N LEU A 538 -19.79 21.00 36.06
CA LEU A 538 -20.58 22.03 35.39
C LEU A 538 -22.03 22.06 35.88
N VAL A 539 -22.69 20.90 35.95
CA VAL A 539 -24.07 20.79 36.44
C VAL A 539 -24.17 21.21 37.91
N VAL A 540 -23.21 20.79 38.75
CA VAL A 540 -23.18 21.16 40.16
C VAL A 540 -22.88 22.64 40.35
N ALA A 541 -21.97 23.22 39.57
CA ALA A 541 -21.70 24.65 39.60
C ALA A 541 -22.91 25.48 39.14
N GLU A 542 -23.69 24.99 38.18
CA GLU A 542 -24.94 25.64 37.74
C GLU A 542 -26.01 25.57 38.84
N PHE A 543 -26.16 24.43 39.50
CA PHE A 543 -27.00 24.30 40.70
C PHE A 543 -26.53 25.23 41.82
N GLU A 544 -25.22 25.37 42.01
CA GLU A 544 -24.67 26.24 43.05
C GLU A 544 -24.92 27.74 42.78
N LYS A 545 -24.98 28.14 41.50
CA LYS A 545 -25.27 29.52 41.07
C LYS A 545 -26.76 29.85 40.97
N SER A 546 -27.64 28.84 40.96
CA SER A 546 -29.10 29.04 40.84
C SER A 546 -29.72 29.66 42.10
N GLU A 547 -30.60 30.67 41.94
CA GLU A 547 -31.38 31.27 43.03
C GLU A 547 -32.41 30.30 43.63
N THR A 548 -32.97 29.41 42.80
CA THR A 548 -33.86 28.32 43.21
C THR A 548 -33.09 27.01 43.16
N LYS A 549 -32.65 26.53 44.33
CA LYS A 549 -31.89 25.27 44.51
C LYS A 549 -32.78 24.04 44.28
N ASP A 550 -33.05 23.71 43.02
CA ASP A 550 -33.87 22.56 42.64
C ASP A 550 -33.09 21.24 42.67
N ILE A 551 -33.21 20.54 43.79
CA ILE A 551 -32.51 19.27 44.04
C ILE A 551 -33.01 18.14 43.13
N ALA A 552 -34.32 18.12 42.81
CA ALA A 552 -34.88 17.07 41.96
C ALA A 552 -34.29 17.12 40.55
N LYS A 553 -34.07 18.34 40.06
CA LYS A 553 -33.40 18.62 38.81
C LYS A 553 -31.91 18.28 38.84
N LEU A 554 -31.18 18.65 39.88
CA LEU A 554 -29.76 18.25 40.04
C LEU A 554 -29.59 16.73 39.97
N LYS A 555 -30.46 15.97 40.65
CA LYS A 555 -30.46 14.50 40.60
C LYS A 555 -30.72 14.00 39.18
N GLN A 556 -31.68 14.59 38.47
CA GLN A 556 -31.98 14.21 37.10
C GLN A 556 -30.78 14.48 36.17
N ASP A 557 -30.19 15.66 36.24
CA ASP A 557 -29.08 16.06 35.36
C ASP A 557 -27.82 15.20 35.61
N LEU A 558 -27.51 14.86 36.87
CA LEU A 558 -26.41 13.93 37.19
C LEU A 558 -26.69 12.49 36.75
N ASN A 559 -27.94 12.05 36.79
CA ASN A 559 -28.34 10.75 36.25
C ASN A 559 -28.24 10.72 34.72
N ASP A 560 -28.62 11.81 34.04
CA ASP A 560 -28.55 11.95 32.59
C ASP A 560 -27.08 11.98 32.10
N ILE A 561 -26.16 12.56 32.88
CA ILE A 561 -24.71 12.49 32.59
C ILE A 561 -24.22 11.04 32.50
N ILE A 562 -24.66 10.18 33.43
CA ILE A 562 -24.23 8.77 33.45
C ILE A 562 -24.96 7.99 32.35
N GLU A 563 -26.28 8.15 32.22
CA GLU A 563 -27.09 7.30 31.36
C GLU A 563 -26.99 7.66 29.88
N HIS A 564 -27.09 8.95 29.56
CA HIS A 564 -27.14 9.43 28.19
C HIS A 564 -25.76 9.86 27.69
N ASP A 565 -25.11 10.76 28.43
CA ASP A 565 -23.86 11.38 27.99
C ASP A 565 -22.65 10.46 28.10
N PHE A 566 -22.66 9.54 29.06
CA PHE A 566 -21.66 8.49 29.16
C PHE A 566 -22.12 7.23 28.42
N VAL A 567 -23.07 6.46 28.97
CA VAL A 567 -23.31 5.10 28.46
C VAL A 567 -23.87 5.11 27.03
N GLN A 568 -24.98 5.79 26.74
CA GLN A 568 -25.58 5.74 25.40
C GLN A 568 -24.67 6.36 24.33
N ALA A 569 -24.12 7.55 24.58
CA ALA A 569 -23.25 8.23 23.63
C ALA A 569 -21.99 7.41 23.30
N ASN A 570 -21.31 6.86 24.32
CA ASN A 570 -20.11 6.05 24.08
C ASN A 570 -20.43 4.71 23.42
N VAL A 571 -21.55 4.07 23.75
CA VAL A 571 -22.00 2.83 23.07
C VAL A 571 -22.29 3.12 21.60
N GLU A 572 -23.09 4.16 21.29
CA GLU A 572 -23.41 4.53 19.92
C GLU A 572 -22.16 4.88 19.11
N GLN A 573 -21.20 5.58 19.71
CA GLN A 573 -19.92 5.89 19.10
C GLN A 573 -19.11 4.61 18.79
N GLN A 574 -19.00 3.69 19.75
CA GLN A 574 -18.26 2.44 19.56
C GLN A 574 -18.92 1.54 18.52
N GLU A 575 -20.25 1.36 18.54
CA GLU A 575 -20.95 0.55 17.53
C GLU A 575 -20.84 1.18 16.14
N THR A 576 -20.92 2.51 16.03
CA THR A 576 -20.67 3.21 14.76
C THR A 576 -19.26 2.95 14.25
N LYS A 577 -18.25 3.07 15.12
CA LYS A 577 -16.85 2.80 14.79
C LYS A 577 -16.63 1.34 14.35
N VAL A 578 -17.32 0.38 14.97
CA VAL A 578 -17.28 -1.03 14.57
C VAL A 578 -17.82 -1.19 13.14
N VAL A 579 -18.99 -0.64 12.85
CA VAL A 579 -19.60 -0.68 11.50
C VAL A 579 -18.67 -0.07 10.47
N GLU A 580 -18.19 1.15 10.71
CA GLU A 580 -17.29 1.87 9.80
C GLU A 580 -15.97 1.12 9.58
N THR A 581 -15.41 0.51 10.63
CA THR A 581 -14.17 -0.27 10.53
C THR A 581 -14.37 -1.50 9.64
N VAL A 582 -15.48 -2.23 9.83
CA VAL A 582 -15.80 -3.42 9.02
C VAL A 582 -16.08 -3.02 7.57
N GLN A 583 -16.90 -2.00 7.34
CA GLN A 583 -17.18 -1.49 6.00
C GLN A 583 -15.91 -1.05 5.29
N LYS A 584 -15.08 -0.20 5.93
CA LYS A 584 -13.80 0.26 5.36
C LYS A 584 -12.88 -0.91 5.01
N THR A 585 -12.78 -1.91 5.89
CA THR A 585 -11.98 -3.12 5.62
C THR A 585 -12.48 -3.84 4.37
N LYS A 586 -13.79 -3.98 4.19
CA LYS A 586 -14.39 -4.63 3.01
C LYS A 586 -14.29 -3.78 1.75
N GLU A 587 -14.40 -2.46 1.85
CA GLU A 587 -14.12 -1.57 0.72
C GLU A 587 -12.67 -1.70 0.24
N ASP A 588 -11.73 -1.77 1.19
CA ASP A 588 -10.31 -1.93 0.87
C ASP A 588 -10.04 -3.31 0.25
N GLU A 589 -10.71 -4.38 0.71
CA GLU A 589 -10.67 -5.69 0.06
C GLU A 589 -11.21 -5.65 -1.39
N ILE A 590 -12.28 -4.89 -1.67
CA ILE A 590 -12.79 -4.66 -3.03
C ILE A 590 -11.75 -3.92 -3.88
N ARG A 591 -11.20 -2.81 -3.36
CA ARG A 591 -10.18 -2.00 -4.04
C ARG A 591 -8.91 -2.82 -4.33
N ASP A 592 -8.46 -3.66 -3.41
CA ASP A 592 -7.32 -4.56 -3.60
C ASP A 592 -7.50 -5.51 -4.79
N ARG A 593 -8.72 -6.00 -5.00
CA ARG A 593 -9.06 -6.89 -6.09
C ARG A 593 -9.25 -6.14 -7.41
N LEU A 594 -9.96 -5.00 -7.38
CA LEU A 594 -10.08 -4.12 -8.54
C LEU A 594 -8.72 -3.60 -9.03
N ARG A 595 -7.75 -3.37 -8.13
CA ARG A 595 -6.38 -2.98 -8.51
C ARG A 595 -5.64 -4.08 -9.25
N SER A 596 -5.94 -5.36 -8.99
CA SER A 596 -5.42 -6.45 -9.83
C SER A 596 -5.89 -6.34 -11.27
N PHE A 597 -7.10 -5.83 -11.50
CA PHE A 597 -7.61 -5.56 -12.84
C PHE A 597 -6.98 -4.30 -13.44
N THR A 598 -6.96 -3.17 -12.72
CA THR A 598 -6.41 -1.91 -13.26
C THR A 598 -4.92 -2.02 -13.61
N ARG A 599 -4.18 -2.90 -12.93
CA ARG A 599 -2.79 -3.29 -13.24
C ARG A 599 -2.57 -3.75 -14.69
N THR A 600 -3.57 -4.36 -15.34
CA THR A 600 -3.42 -4.91 -16.69
C THR A 600 -3.74 -3.87 -17.77
N ILE A 601 -4.35 -2.74 -17.41
CA ILE A 601 -4.81 -1.71 -18.34
C ILE A 601 -3.68 -1.16 -19.22
N PRO A 602 -2.48 -0.82 -18.69
CA PRO A 602 -1.37 -0.39 -19.53
C PRO A 602 -1.00 -1.39 -20.64
N MET A 603 -1.09 -2.71 -20.37
CA MET A 603 -0.82 -3.74 -21.38
C MET A 603 -1.86 -3.74 -22.48
N PHE A 604 -3.14 -3.54 -22.15
CA PHE A 604 -4.20 -3.43 -23.17
C PHE A 604 -4.02 -2.19 -24.03
N ILE A 605 -3.62 -1.05 -23.44
CA ILE A 605 -3.32 0.18 -24.20
C ILE A 605 -2.08 -0.01 -25.09
N MET A 606 -1.07 -0.76 -24.61
CA MET A 606 0.12 -1.08 -25.40
C MET A 606 -0.19 -2.00 -26.57
N ALA A 607 -1.03 -3.02 -26.37
CA ALA A 607 -1.46 -3.95 -27.42
C ALA A 607 -2.40 -3.31 -28.44
N ASN A 608 -3.21 -2.34 -28.02
CA ASN A 608 -4.17 -1.73 -28.93
C ASN A 608 -3.46 -0.93 -30.04
N ALA A 609 -3.64 -1.41 -31.28
CA ALA A 609 -3.08 -0.81 -32.50
C ALA A 609 -4.00 0.25 -33.13
N SER A 610 -5.16 0.53 -32.53
CA SER A 610 -6.09 1.55 -33.03
C SER A 610 -5.44 2.93 -32.99
N ARG A 611 -5.56 3.66 -34.12
CA ARG A 611 -5.21 5.07 -34.22
C ARG A 611 -6.32 6.00 -33.72
N GLY A 612 -7.47 5.44 -33.36
CA GLY A 612 -8.58 6.17 -32.74
C GLY A 612 -8.33 6.43 -31.26
N GLU A 613 -9.14 7.30 -30.68
CA GLU A 613 -9.16 7.54 -29.24
C GLU A 613 -9.45 6.23 -28.48
N ILE A 614 -8.55 5.84 -27.57
CA ILE A 614 -8.75 4.67 -26.71
C ILE A 614 -9.43 5.17 -25.43
N THR A 615 -10.52 4.51 -25.04
CA THR A 615 -11.30 4.81 -23.83
C THR A 615 -11.63 3.52 -23.10
N ILE A 616 -12.16 3.64 -21.88
CA ILE A 616 -12.70 2.54 -21.08
C ILE A 616 -13.81 1.74 -21.81
N ASP A 617 -14.39 2.32 -22.86
CA ASP A 617 -15.47 1.70 -23.64
C ASP A 617 -14.96 0.80 -24.77
N ASN A 618 -13.69 0.95 -25.16
CA ASN A 618 -13.17 0.30 -26.37
C ASN A 618 -11.81 -0.40 -26.22
N PHE A 619 -11.06 -0.19 -25.13
CA PHE A 619 -9.72 -0.78 -25.02
C PHE A 619 -9.71 -2.31 -25.08
N ASP A 620 -10.80 -2.96 -24.66
CA ASP A 620 -10.95 -4.41 -24.62
C ASP A 620 -11.40 -5.03 -25.96
N GLN A 621 -11.90 -4.21 -26.90
CA GLN A 621 -12.50 -4.69 -28.15
C GLN A 621 -11.51 -5.43 -29.06
N HIS A 622 -10.23 -5.04 -29.04
CA HIS A 622 -9.17 -5.63 -29.86
C HIS A 622 -8.42 -6.77 -29.15
N ILE A 623 -8.75 -7.07 -27.90
CA ILE A 623 -8.13 -8.15 -27.13
C ILE A 623 -8.97 -9.41 -27.32
N SER A 624 -8.35 -10.59 -27.42
CA SER A 624 -9.12 -11.85 -27.48
C SER A 624 -9.80 -12.14 -26.13
N ASP A 625 -10.91 -12.88 -26.12
CA ASP A 625 -11.59 -13.23 -24.87
C ASP A 625 -10.71 -14.13 -23.97
N GLU A 626 -9.86 -14.96 -24.59
CA GLU A 626 -8.89 -15.82 -23.90
C GLU A 626 -7.78 -15.00 -23.24
N ASP A 627 -7.16 -14.07 -23.98
CA ASP A 627 -6.11 -13.19 -23.42
C ASP A 627 -6.66 -12.27 -22.33
N PHE A 628 -7.89 -11.74 -22.50
CA PHE A 628 -8.53 -10.90 -21.50
C PHE A 628 -8.77 -11.68 -20.20
N LEU A 629 -9.27 -12.91 -20.31
CA LEU A 629 -9.54 -13.77 -19.16
C LEU A 629 -8.23 -14.21 -18.46
N ASP A 630 -7.20 -14.59 -19.20
CA ASP A 630 -5.91 -15.01 -18.63
C ASP A 630 -5.24 -13.88 -17.84
N LEU A 631 -5.35 -12.64 -18.31
CA LEU A 631 -4.74 -11.48 -17.66
C LEU A 631 -5.56 -10.97 -16.47
N THR A 632 -6.89 -10.96 -16.57
CA THR A 632 -7.76 -10.28 -15.59
C THR A 632 -8.46 -11.23 -14.60
N ASN A 633 -8.52 -12.53 -14.93
CA ASN A 633 -9.34 -13.55 -14.27
C ASN A 633 -10.87 -13.32 -14.33
N ILE A 634 -11.32 -12.33 -15.11
CA ILE A 634 -12.75 -12.09 -15.37
C ILE A 634 -13.03 -12.03 -16.87
N THR A 635 -14.27 -12.25 -17.25
CA THR A 635 -14.72 -12.11 -18.65
C THR A 635 -14.97 -10.65 -19.00
N LYS A 636 -14.98 -10.32 -20.30
CA LYS A 636 -15.36 -8.96 -20.76
C LYS A 636 -16.76 -8.55 -20.31
N GLN A 637 -17.71 -9.48 -20.28
CA GLN A 637 -19.08 -9.19 -19.82
C GLN A 637 -19.12 -8.80 -18.34
N GLU A 638 -18.32 -9.46 -17.50
CA GLU A 638 -18.19 -9.11 -16.08
C GLU A 638 -17.49 -7.76 -15.91
N PHE A 639 -16.47 -7.48 -16.72
CA PHE A 639 -15.86 -6.16 -16.77
C PHE A 639 -16.87 -5.08 -17.17
N HIS A 640 -17.67 -5.28 -18.22
CA HIS A 640 -18.72 -4.34 -18.63
C HIS A 640 -19.77 -4.16 -17.53
N THR A 641 -20.06 -5.20 -16.75
CA THR A 641 -20.96 -5.12 -15.58
C THR A 641 -20.37 -4.23 -14.48
N LEU A 642 -19.06 -4.32 -14.22
CA LEU A 642 -18.35 -3.42 -13.29
C LEU A 642 -18.22 -1.99 -13.84
N ARG A 643 -18.09 -1.83 -15.16
CA ARG A 643 -17.95 -0.54 -15.84
C ARG A 643 -19.26 0.24 -15.93
N ASP A 644 -20.27 -0.38 -16.52
CA ASP A 644 -21.55 0.26 -16.87
C ASP A 644 -22.56 0.12 -15.74
N GLY A 645 -22.36 -0.85 -14.86
CA GLY A 645 -23.31 -1.23 -13.85
C GLY A 645 -24.51 -1.99 -14.43
N PHE A 646 -25.61 -2.06 -13.66
CA PHE A 646 -26.79 -2.83 -14.03
C PHE A 646 -28.04 -2.37 -13.26
N ASP A 647 -29.21 -2.68 -13.82
CA ASP A 647 -30.49 -2.40 -13.18
C ASP A 647 -30.84 -3.46 -12.13
N TYR A 648 -31.44 -3.02 -11.03
CA TYR A 648 -31.96 -3.88 -9.97
C TYR A 648 -33.33 -3.36 -9.47
N THR A 649 -34.08 -4.24 -8.80
CA THR A 649 -35.40 -3.87 -8.23
C THR A 649 -35.29 -3.83 -6.71
N THR A 650 -35.79 -2.76 -6.09
CA THR A 650 -35.84 -2.64 -4.63
C THR A 650 -36.92 -3.55 -4.04
N GLU A 651 -36.88 -3.77 -2.72
CA GLU A 651 -37.95 -4.49 -2.00
C GLU A 651 -39.34 -3.84 -2.16
N THR A 652 -39.38 -2.54 -2.47
CA THR A 652 -40.61 -1.77 -2.74
C THR A 652 -41.11 -1.89 -4.18
N GLY A 653 -40.41 -2.61 -5.06
CA GLY A 653 -40.76 -2.79 -6.48
C GLY A 653 -40.31 -1.64 -7.39
N GLU A 654 -39.48 -0.72 -6.90
CA GLU A 654 -38.92 0.40 -7.67
C GLU A 654 -37.68 -0.07 -8.45
N ARG A 655 -37.62 0.23 -9.75
CA ARG A 655 -36.44 -0.07 -10.57
C ARG A 655 -35.39 1.01 -10.34
N LYS A 656 -34.20 0.60 -9.87
CA LYS A 656 -33.03 1.47 -9.68
C LYS A 656 -31.85 0.95 -10.49
N ASN A 657 -30.84 1.79 -10.66
CA ASN A 657 -29.64 1.47 -11.42
C ASN A 657 -28.41 1.59 -10.51
N PHE A 658 -27.55 0.57 -10.54
CA PHE A 658 -26.20 0.64 -10.00
C PHE A 658 -25.28 1.14 -11.12
N GLY A 659 -24.52 2.22 -10.90
CA GLY A 659 -23.78 2.94 -11.95
C GLY A 659 -22.32 2.51 -12.18
N GLY A 660 -21.96 1.27 -11.84
CA GLY A 660 -20.59 0.74 -11.97
C GLY A 660 -19.62 1.25 -10.89
N VAL A 661 -18.37 0.77 -10.90
CA VAL A 661 -17.36 1.04 -9.84
C VAL A 661 -16.21 1.95 -10.28
N PHE A 662 -16.10 2.27 -11.57
CA PHE A 662 -15.01 3.10 -12.10
C PHE A 662 -15.42 4.58 -12.24
N GLU A 663 -14.49 5.48 -12.00
CA GLU A 663 -14.64 6.90 -12.37
C GLU A 663 -14.26 7.05 -13.85
N ARG A 664 -15.27 7.18 -14.71
CA ARG A 664 -15.12 7.10 -16.18
C ARG A 664 -14.25 8.21 -16.78
N TYR A 665 -14.36 9.45 -16.29
CA TYR A 665 -13.61 10.59 -16.81
C TYR A 665 -12.13 10.48 -16.43
N ARG A 666 -11.84 10.15 -15.17
CA ARG A 666 -10.46 9.94 -14.69
C ARG A 666 -9.82 8.74 -15.39
N PHE A 667 -10.58 7.66 -15.61
CA PHE A 667 -10.08 6.49 -16.32
C PHE A 667 -9.67 6.86 -17.76
N ASN A 668 -10.55 7.55 -18.49
CA ASN A 668 -10.25 7.98 -19.87
C ASN A 668 -9.10 8.98 -19.93
N ALA A 669 -9.03 9.95 -19.01
CA ALA A 669 -7.91 10.88 -18.91
C ALA A 669 -6.59 10.13 -18.65
N SER A 670 -6.61 9.09 -17.82
CA SER A 670 -5.43 8.24 -17.53
C SER A 670 -5.00 7.42 -18.75
N ILE A 671 -5.96 6.92 -19.54
CA ILE A 671 -5.65 6.25 -20.82
C ILE A 671 -4.98 7.25 -21.77
N ALA A 672 -5.53 8.45 -21.92
CA ALA A 672 -4.99 9.48 -22.80
C ALA A 672 -3.58 9.93 -22.37
N GLU A 673 -3.35 10.11 -21.07
CA GLU A 673 -2.03 10.42 -20.51
C GLU A 673 -1.02 9.30 -20.80
N PHE A 674 -1.39 8.03 -20.56
CA PHE A 674 -0.52 6.89 -20.87
C PHE A 674 -0.24 6.78 -22.38
N GLN A 675 -1.22 7.09 -23.23
CA GLN A 675 -1.01 7.17 -24.68
C GLN A 675 -0.05 8.31 -25.07
N ALA A 676 -0.15 9.47 -24.43
CA ALA A 676 0.77 10.57 -24.64
C ALA A 676 2.21 10.17 -24.28
N GLU A 677 2.40 9.50 -23.13
CA GLU A 677 3.68 8.94 -22.71
C GLU A 677 4.19 7.87 -23.69
N LYS A 678 3.31 6.97 -24.17
CA LYS A 678 3.63 5.98 -25.21
C LYS A 678 4.14 6.64 -26.49
N VAL A 679 3.51 7.73 -26.93
CA VAL A 679 3.91 8.49 -28.13
C VAL A 679 5.22 9.24 -27.89
N ALA A 680 5.38 9.92 -26.76
CA ALA A 680 6.59 10.64 -26.40
C ALA A 680 7.81 9.71 -26.32
N LYS A 681 7.61 8.47 -25.85
CA LYS A 681 8.64 7.44 -25.72
C LYS A 681 8.69 6.45 -26.91
N ALA A 682 7.93 6.69 -27.99
CA ALA A 682 7.86 5.79 -29.15
C ALA A 682 9.20 5.71 -29.91
N ASN A 683 9.95 6.82 -29.95
CA ASN A 683 11.29 6.86 -30.54
C ASN A 683 12.35 6.49 -29.49
N TYR A 684 12.61 5.20 -29.34
CA TYR A 684 13.59 4.68 -28.39
C TYR A 684 15.07 5.00 -28.72
N PHE A 685 15.33 5.72 -29.82
CA PHE A 685 16.66 6.29 -30.12
C PHE A 685 16.91 7.63 -29.41
N GLU A 686 15.86 8.36 -29.03
CA GLU A 686 15.95 9.71 -28.46
C GLU A 686 15.65 9.75 -26.95
N SER A 687 15.07 8.68 -26.38
CA SER A 687 14.68 8.60 -24.97
C SER A 687 15.56 7.62 -24.17
N ASP A 688 16.03 8.09 -23.00
CA ASP A 688 16.72 7.28 -22.00
C ASP A 688 15.75 6.48 -21.11
N GLU A 689 14.49 6.89 -21.02
CA GLU A 689 13.40 6.15 -20.37
C GLU A 689 12.63 5.31 -21.39
N ASP A 690 11.84 4.34 -20.93
CA ASP A 690 10.93 3.57 -21.78
C ASP A 690 9.54 3.40 -21.15
N ILE A 691 8.55 3.12 -22.00
CA ILE A 691 7.14 3.05 -21.59
C ILE A 691 6.85 1.90 -20.61
N PHE A 692 7.69 0.85 -20.55
CA PHE A 692 7.46 -0.28 -19.66
C PHE A 692 7.78 0.05 -18.20
N GLU A 693 8.47 1.16 -17.91
CA GLU A 693 8.63 1.68 -16.54
C GLU A 693 7.30 2.13 -15.92
N LEU A 694 6.31 2.47 -16.77
CA LEU A 694 4.94 2.81 -16.39
C LEU A 694 4.01 1.59 -16.37
N ILE A 695 4.52 0.38 -16.68
CA ILE A 695 3.75 -0.87 -16.69
C ILE A 695 4.14 -1.70 -15.45
N PRO A 696 3.16 -2.07 -14.61
CA PRO A 696 3.43 -2.79 -13.38
C PRO A 696 3.70 -4.28 -13.62
N ASN A 697 4.72 -4.85 -12.95
CA ASN A 697 4.85 -6.31 -12.76
C ASN A 697 4.69 -7.12 -14.06
N GLN A 698 4.24 -8.36 -14.19
CA GLN A 698 2.93 -8.92 -13.89
C GLN A 698 3.06 -10.17 -13.00
N LYS A 699 1.95 -10.71 -12.48
CA LYS A 699 1.98 -12.01 -11.79
C LYS A 699 2.08 -13.09 -12.89
N ASN A 700 3.03 -14.05 -12.78
CA ASN A 700 3.37 -15.17 -13.71
C ASN A 700 4.70 -14.96 -14.49
N ASN A 701 5.01 -15.81 -15.48
CA ASN A 701 6.24 -15.74 -16.31
C ASN A 701 6.33 -14.47 -17.19
N GLN A 702 5.38 -13.56 -17.09
CA GLN A 702 5.27 -12.34 -17.90
C GLN A 702 6.01 -11.14 -17.26
N ILE A 703 7.12 -11.40 -16.55
CA ILE A 703 7.99 -10.34 -16.05
C ILE A 703 8.71 -9.71 -17.24
N PHE A 704 8.49 -8.40 -17.45
CA PHE A 704 9.27 -7.60 -18.39
C PHE A 704 10.70 -7.47 -17.86
N THR A 705 11.67 -7.68 -18.75
CA THR A 705 13.08 -7.54 -18.34
C THR A 705 13.41 -6.06 -18.27
N PRO A 706 13.90 -5.51 -17.15
CA PRO A 706 14.23 -4.08 -17.07
C PRO A 706 15.29 -3.68 -18.10
N LYS A 707 15.21 -2.45 -18.63
CA LYS A 707 16.12 -1.92 -19.67
C LYS A 707 17.59 -2.07 -19.30
N LYS A 708 17.97 -1.77 -18.05
CA LYS A 708 19.35 -1.91 -17.55
C LYS A 708 19.88 -3.34 -17.69
N VAL A 709 19.04 -4.33 -17.44
CA VAL A 709 19.39 -5.76 -17.56
C VAL A 709 19.57 -6.15 -19.03
N VAL A 710 18.66 -5.68 -19.89
CA VAL A 710 18.76 -5.89 -21.35
C VAL A 710 20.06 -5.30 -21.89
N GLN A 711 20.36 -4.04 -21.55
CA GLN A 711 21.59 -3.35 -21.95
C GLN A 711 22.83 -4.10 -21.49
N MET A 712 22.88 -4.51 -20.22
CA MET A 712 23.98 -5.31 -19.69
C MET A 712 24.21 -6.60 -20.49
N MET A 713 23.14 -7.32 -20.83
CA MET A 713 23.26 -8.57 -21.59
C MET A 713 23.71 -8.33 -23.03
N VAL A 714 23.14 -7.35 -23.72
CA VAL A 714 23.52 -7.02 -25.11
C VAL A 714 24.95 -6.45 -25.16
N ASN A 715 25.35 -5.65 -24.16
CA ASN A 715 26.74 -5.19 -23.99
C ASN A 715 27.68 -6.38 -23.79
N GLY A 716 27.34 -7.31 -22.89
CA GLY A 716 28.13 -8.52 -22.66
C GLY A 716 28.30 -9.35 -23.93
N LEU A 717 27.25 -9.49 -24.75
CA LEU A 717 27.35 -10.15 -26.05
C LEU A 717 28.26 -9.38 -27.02
N ALA A 718 28.15 -8.05 -27.08
CA ALA A 718 28.99 -7.20 -27.93
C ALA A 718 30.47 -7.16 -27.51
N GLU A 719 30.76 -7.25 -26.21
CA GLU A 719 32.13 -7.34 -25.69
C GLU A 719 32.78 -8.67 -26.05
N GLU A 720 32.01 -9.76 -25.95
CA GLU A 720 32.54 -11.08 -26.28
C GLU A 720 32.66 -11.27 -27.81
N SER A 721 31.67 -10.83 -28.59
CA SER A 721 31.60 -11.05 -30.05
C SER A 721 31.30 -9.73 -30.81
N PRO A 722 32.25 -8.77 -30.83
CA PRO A 722 32.04 -7.42 -31.37
C PRO A 722 31.74 -7.39 -32.87
N GLU A 723 32.24 -8.36 -33.63
CA GLU A 723 32.03 -8.51 -35.07
C GLU A 723 30.55 -8.64 -35.46
N LEU A 724 29.72 -9.21 -34.57
CA LEU A 724 28.27 -9.35 -34.79
C LEU A 724 27.57 -8.02 -35.00
N PHE A 725 28.04 -6.96 -34.33
CA PHE A 725 27.43 -5.65 -34.37
C PHE A 725 28.05 -4.72 -35.41
N GLN A 726 29.10 -5.16 -36.11
CA GLN A 726 29.78 -4.39 -37.18
C GLN A 726 29.37 -4.82 -38.58
N ARG A 727 28.78 -6.02 -38.71
CA ARG A 727 28.35 -6.63 -39.96
C ARG A 727 26.95 -6.17 -40.37
N THR A 728 26.76 -5.91 -41.66
CA THR A 728 25.45 -5.55 -42.26
C THR A 728 24.59 -6.78 -42.58
N ASP A 729 25.10 -7.99 -42.36
CA ASP A 729 24.45 -9.26 -42.67
C ASP A 729 24.26 -10.17 -41.44
N SER A 730 24.68 -9.72 -40.25
CA SER A 730 24.47 -10.49 -39.02
C SER A 730 23.00 -10.55 -38.62
N THR A 731 22.58 -11.71 -38.14
CA THR A 731 21.20 -12.04 -37.80
C THR A 731 21.03 -12.35 -36.31
N PHE A 732 19.98 -11.79 -35.70
CA PHE A 732 19.66 -11.89 -34.28
C PHE A 732 18.22 -12.33 -34.09
N ILE A 733 17.95 -13.17 -33.08
CA ILE A 733 16.58 -13.56 -32.71
C ILE A 733 16.34 -13.56 -31.21
N ASP A 734 15.16 -13.08 -30.82
CA ASP A 734 14.54 -13.35 -29.51
C ASP A 734 13.44 -14.41 -29.66
N LEU A 735 13.66 -15.59 -29.05
CA LEU A 735 12.75 -16.74 -29.14
C LEU A 735 11.49 -16.59 -28.29
N TYR A 736 11.43 -15.59 -27.40
CA TYR A 736 10.30 -15.40 -26.50
C TYR A 736 10.17 -13.92 -26.09
N MET A 737 9.72 -13.09 -27.03
CA MET A 737 9.52 -11.67 -26.82
C MET A 737 8.33 -11.39 -25.91
N LYS A 738 8.55 -10.47 -24.95
CA LYS A 738 7.50 -9.90 -24.11
C LYS A 738 7.30 -8.40 -24.39
N SER A 739 8.38 -7.63 -24.29
CA SER A 739 8.38 -6.17 -24.55
C SER A 739 9.01 -5.80 -25.90
N GLY A 740 9.91 -6.63 -26.44
CA GLY A 740 10.71 -6.30 -27.62
C GLY A 740 12.01 -5.56 -27.29
N MET A 741 12.31 -5.31 -26.01
CA MET A 741 13.49 -4.56 -25.57
C MET A 741 14.83 -5.14 -26.04
N TYR A 742 14.99 -6.46 -26.05
CA TYR A 742 16.23 -7.08 -26.55
C TYR A 742 16.47 -6.74 -28.01
N ILE A 743 15.39 -6.77 -28.81
CA ILE A 743 15.45 -6.41 -30.23
C ILE A 743 15.77 -4.92 -30.38
N THR A 744 15.09 -4.02 -29.67
CA THR A 744 15.34 -2.58 -29.83
C THR A 744 16.77 -2.21 -29.41
N GLU A 745 17.32 -2.80 -28.36
CA GLU A 745 18.71 -2.57 -27.95
C GLU A 745 19.72 -3.13 -28.98
N VAL A 746 19.46 -4.30 -29.57
CA VAL A 746 20.26 -4.83 -30.69
C VAL A 746 20.18 -3.90 -31.90
N VAL A 747 18.99 -3.42 -32.26
CA VAL A 747 18.77 -2.46 -33.36
C VAL A 747 19.55 -1.17 -33.11
N LYS A 748 19.52 -0.61 -31.89
CA LYS A 748 20.29 0.60 -31.53
C LYS A 748 21.78 0.42 -31.76
N LYS A 749 22.34 -0.72 -31.33
CA LYS A 749 23.77 -1.03 -31.52
C LYS A 749 24.14 -1.25 -32.98
N LEU A 750 23.35 -2.05 -33.70
CA LEU A 750 23.55 -2.26 -35.14
C LEU A 750 23.48 -0.92 -35.87
N PHE A 751 22.44 -0.13 -35.64
CA PHE A 751 22.29 1.20 -36.25
C PHE A 751 23.50 2.08 -35.97
N THR A 752 23.93 2.20 -34.71
CA THR A 752 25.10 3.02 -34.36
C THR A 752 26.36 2.60 -35.12
N ASN A 753 26.59 1.29 -35.25
CA ASN A 753 27.82 0.74 -35.81
C ASN A 753 27.79 0.60 -37.34
N THR A 754 26.63 0.36 -37.95
CA THR A 754 26.51 0.08 -39.40
C THR A 754 25.92 1.23 -40.22
N ARG A 755 25.38 2.27 -39.58
CA ARG A 755 24.77 3.44 -40.24
C ARG A 755 25.64 4.06 -41.34
N HIS A 756 26.95 4.05 -41.18
CA HIS A 756 27.90 4.59 -42.16
C HIS A 756 27.95 3.83 -43.49
N HIS A 757 27.34 2.64 -43.58
CA HIS A 757 27.24 1.85 -44.81
C HIS A 757 26.04 2.23 -45.70
N TYR A 758 25.13 3.07 -45.21
CA TYR A 758 23.87 3.40 -45.89
C TYR A 758 23.79 4.89 -46.26
N SER A 759 22.92 5.23 -47.21
CA SER A 759 22.79 6.61 -47.70
C SER A 759 21.94 7.48 -46.77
N SER A 760 21.14 6.85 -45.90
CA SER A 760 20.29 7.52 -44.92
C SER A 760 19.99 6.63 -43.71
N ASP A 761 19.59 7.25 -42.61
CA ASP A 761 19.17 6.56 -41.39
C ASP A 761 17.96 5.65 -41.64
N ALA A 762 17.00 6.12 -42.42
CA ALA A 762 15.80 5.37 -42.78
C ALA A 762 16.14 4.10 -43.57
N GLU A 763 17.11 4.17 -44.49
CA GLU A 763 17.59 3.00 -45.24
C GLU A 763 18.30 1.98 -44.32
N CYS A 764 19.15 2.46 -43.41
CA CYS A 764 19.84 1.61 -42.43
C CYS A 764 18.84 0.89 -41.52
N LEU A 765 17.90 1.63 -40.92
CA LEU A 765 16.90 1.07 -40.00
C LEU A 765 15.99 0.06 -40.70
N LYS A 766 15.56 0.38 -41.93
CA LYS A 766 14.77 -0.53 -42.75
C LYS A 766 15.53 -1.84 -42.99
N HIS A 767 16.81 -1.77 -43.40
CA HIS A 767 17.61 -2.97 -43.62
C HIS A 767 17.77 -3.81 -42.35
N ILE A 768 18.08 -3.18 -41.21
CA ILE A 768 18.24 -3.88 -39.93
C ILE A 768 16.94 -4.62 -39.57
N LEU A 769 15.80 -3.94 -39.61
CA LEU A 769 14.51 -4.51 -39.18
C LEU A 769 13.96 -5.55 -40.16
N GLU A 770 14.20 -5.40 -41.47
CA GLU A 770 13.70 -6.35 -42.47
C GLU A 770 14.61 -7.57 -42.67
N HIS A 771 15.89 -7.50 -42.31
CA HIS A 771 16.87 -8.55 -42.68
C HIS A 771 17.79 -9.03 -41.55
N GLN A 772 17.94 -8.29 -40.45
CA GLN A 772 18.91 -8.63 -39.40
C GLN A 772 18.26 -9.05 -38.07
N VAL A 773 17.05 -8.60 -37.74
CA VAL A 773 16.42 -8.91 -36.45
C VAL A 773 15.10 -9.66 -36.60
N TYR A 774 14.89 -10.62 -35.71
CA TYR A 774 13.77 -11.55 -35.71
C TYR A 774 13.22 -11.73 -34.30
N GLY A 775 11.95 -12.11 -34.17
CA GLY A 775 11.39 -12.38 -32.86
C GLY A 775 10.09 -13.18 -32.89
N LEU A 776 9.87 -13.94 -31.81
CA LEU A 776 8.63 -14.69 -31.57
C LEU A 776 7.94 -14.20 -30.31
N ALA A 777 6.68 -13.78 -30.43
CA ALA A 777 5.81 -13.50 -29.29
C ALA A 777 4.84 -14.68 -29.08
N PRO A 778 4.67 -15.18 -27.85
CA PRO A 778 3.92 -16.42 -27.62
C PRO A 778 2.40 -16.24 -27.69
N THR A 779 1.88 -15.04 -27.42
CA THR A 779 0.45 -14.71 -27.42
C THR A 779 0.17 -13.53 -28.35
N GLY A 780 -1.10 -13.36 -28.75
CA GLY A 780 -1.52 -12.25 -29.61
C GLY A 780 -1.23 -10.91 -28.96
N ILE A 781 -1.63 -10.73 -27.70
CA ILE A 781 -1.38 -9.49 -26.96
C ILE A 781 0.12 -9.13 -26.88
N LEU A 782 1.01 -10.09 -26.65
CA LEU A 782 2.46 -9.82 -26.62
C LEU A 782 3.01 -9.51 -28.01
N HIS A 783 2.47 -10.12 -29.06
CA HIS A 783 2.83 -9.80 -30.44
C HIS A 783 2.47 -8.34 -30.77
N ASP A 784 1.29 -7.89 -30.37
CA ASP A 784 0.87 -6.51 -30.58
C ASP A 784 1.71 -5.51 -29.76
N ILE A 785 1.96 -5.80 -28.48
CA ILE A 785 2.81 -4.97 -27.60
C ILE A 785 4.23 -4.82 -28.18
N THR A 786 4.85 -5.95 -28.54
CA THR A 786 6.22 -5.97 -29.07
C THR A 786 6.30 -5.27 -30.42
N SER A 787 5.33 -5.48 -31.30
CA SER A 787 5.25 -4.81 -32.60
C SER A 787 5.09 -3.29 -32.44
N ASN A 788 4.14 -2.84 -31.61
CA ASN A 788 3.91 -1.42 -31.36
C ASN A 788 5.13 -0.72 -30.73
N PHE A 789 5.90 -1.43 -29.90
CA PHE A 789 7.12 -0.88 -29.32
C PHE A 789 8.28 -0.84 -30.32
N ILE A 790 8.56 -1.94 -31.03
CA ILE A 790 9.70 -2.05 -31.97
C ILE A 790 9.53 -1.08 -33.15
N PHE A 791 8.30 -0.91 -33.64
CA PHE A 791 7.97 -0.09 -34.81
C PHE A 791 7.32 1.25 -34.46
N GLY A 792 7.25 1.63 -33.18
CA GLY A 792 6.57 2.84 -32.73
C GLY A 792 7.08 4.14 -33.40
N PHE A 793 8.34 4.15 -33.84
CA PHE A 793 8.93 5.28 -34.57
C PHE A 793 8.57 5.31 -36.07
N ASP A 794 8.14 4.20 -36.69
CA ASP A 794 7.77 4.13 -38.12
C ASP A 794 6.31 4.51 -38.34
N THR A 795 6.00 5.81 -38.22
CA THR A 795 4.65 6.33 -38.45
C THR A 795 4.17 6.11 -39.90
N THR A 796 5.10 5.89 -40.85
CA THR A 796 4.82 5.73 -42.28
C THR A 796 4.54 4.29 -42.71
N HIS A 797 4.85 3.30 -41.86
CA HIS A 797 4.65 1.87 -42.12
C HIS A 797 5.38 1.39 -43.38
N ASN A 798 6.60 1.90 -43.56
CA ASN A 798 7.46 1.60 -44.71
C ASN A 798 8.36 0.38 -44.49
N ILE A 799 8.40 -0.14 -43.26
CA ILE A 799 9.19 -1.28 -42.83
C ILE A 799 8.31 -2.53 -42.76
N GLN A 800 8.74 -3.61 -43.39
CA GLN A 800 8.06 -4.90 -43.33
C GLN A 800 8.27 -5.58 -41.97
N THR A 801 7.21 -6.12 -41.39
CA THR A 801 7.21 -6.72 -40.04
C THR A 801 7.29 -8.26 -40.03
N HIS A 802 7.53 -8.89 -41.18
CA HIS A 802 7.44 -10.35 -41.36
C HIS A 802 8.40 -11.19 -40.48
N ASN A 803 9.46 -10.58 -39.95
CA ASN A 803 10.41 -11.23 -39.04
C ASN A 803 9.91 -11.33 -37.58
N PHE A 804 8.75 -10.74 -37.28
CA PHE A 804 8.14 -10.71 -35.95
C PHE A 804 6.82 -11.47 -35.98
N ALA A 805 6.84 -12.71 -35.46
CA ALA A 805 5.71 -13.62 -35.58
C ALA A 805 5.05 -13.93 -34.23
N GLN A 806 3.73 -14.09 -34.24
CA GLN A 806 2.98 -14.64 -33.12
C GLN A 806 3.06 -16.18 -33.17
N HIS A 807 3.90 -16.79 -32.32
CA HIS A 807 4.02 -18.25 -32.19
C HIS A 807 4.61 -18.63 -30.83
N ASP A 808 3.92 -19.46 -30.05
CA ASP A 808 4.49 -20.08 -28.84
C ASP A 808 5.42 -21.24 -29.24
N LEU A 809 6.73 -21.05 -29.00
CA LEU A 809 7.77 -22.03 -29.32
C LEU A 809 7.87 -23.17 -28.28
N LEU A 810 7.22 -23.06 -27.12
CA LEU A 810 7.35 -24.03 -26.03
C LEU A 810 7.05 -25.49 -26.45
N PRO A 811 6.00 -25.80 -27.22
CA PRO A 811 5.74 -27.17 -27.67
C PRO A 811 6.91 -27.74 -28.48
N GLN A 812 7.45 -26.95 -29.41
CA GLN A 812 8.56 -27.39 -30.27
C GLN A 812 9.88 -27.46 -29.52
N ALA A 813 10.10 -26.58 -28.54
CA ALA A 813 11.27 -26.63 -27.66
C ALA A 813 11.29 -27.92 -26.83
N LYS A 814 10.12 -28.41 -26.40
CA LYS A 814 9.99 -29.68 -25.67
C LYS A 814 10.25 -30.91 -26.55
N ASP A 815 9.74 -30.89 -27.77
CA ASP A 815 9.83 -32.02 -28.69
C ASP A 815 11.12 -32.01 -29.53
N GLY A 816 11.97 -30.99 -29.36
CA GLY A 816 13.24 -30.83 -30.08
C GLY A 816 13.07 -30.44 -31.56
N THR A 817 11.95 -29.80 -31.91
CA THR A 817 11.56 -29.44 -33.30
C THR A 817 11.55 -27.93 -33.56
N ALA A 818 12.18 -27.13 -32.67
CA ALA A 818 12.19 -25.67 -32.75
C ALA A 818 12.84 -25.16 -34.05
N LYS A 819 13.90 -25.83 -34.50
CA LYS A 819 14.64 -25.48 -35.71
C LYS A 819 13.81 -25.62 -36.98
N GLU A 820 13.08 -26.71 -37.12
CA GLU A 820 12.16 -26.95 -38.25
C GLU A 820 11.06 -25.89 -38.26
N LYS A 821 10.54 -25.55 -37.07
CA LYS A 821 9.50 -24.54 -36.97
C LYS A 821 9.99 -23.14 -37.34
N LEU A 822 11.18 -22.75 -36.90
CA LEU A 822 11.78 -21.47 -37.27
C LEU A 822 12.10 -21.40 -38.77
N THR A 823 12.55 -22.50 -39.37
CA THR A 823 12.74 -22.60 -40.82
C THR A 823 11.40 -22.44 -41.56
N GLN A 824 10.31 -23.00 -41.04
CA GLN A 824 8.98 -22.81 -41.62
C GLN A 824 8.52 -21.34 -41.55
N LEU A 825 8.84 -20.64 -40.46
CA LEU A 825 8.40 -19.26 -40.23
C LEU A 825 9.23 -18.24 -41.03
N PHE A 826 10.55 -18.41 -41.06
CA PHE A 826 11.49 -17.39 -41.56
C PHE A 826 12.39 -17.84 -42.72
N GLY A 827 12.41 -19.12 -43.06
CA GLY A 827 13.26 -19.66 -44.12
C GLY A 827 12.82 -19.19 -45.52
N LYS A 828 13.75 -18.68 -46.31
CA LYS A 828 13.50 -18.31 -47.72
C LYS A 828 13.60 -19.55 -48.60
N GLY A 829 12.53 -19.91 -49.31
CA GLY A 829 12.54 -21.03 -50.26
C GLY A 829 12.68 -22.44 -49.63
N GLY A 830 12.53 -22.56 -48.31
CA GLY A 830 12.72 -23.80 -47.57
C GLY A 830 14.15 -24.03 -47.06
N ASP A 831 15.05 -23.07 -47.26
CA ASP A 831 16.41 -23.13 -46.72
C ASP A 831 16.39 -23.00 -45.19
N GLU A 832 17.26 -23.78 -44.54
CA GLU A 832 17.43 -23.81 -43.09
C GLU A 832 17.80 -22.42 -42.56
N MET A 833 17.01 -21.90 -41.61
CA MET A 833 17.30 -20.61 -40.96
C MET A 833 18.24 -20.82 -39.78
N LYS A 834 19.39 -20.15 -39.80
CA LYS A 834 20.33 -20.03 -38.68
C LYS A 834 20.50 -18.57 -38.31
N PHE A 835 20.87 -18.32 -37.06
CA PHE A 835 21.11 -16.99 -36.53
C PHE A 835 22.55 -16.86 -36.05
N ASP A 836 23.19 -15.73 -36.31
CA ASP A 836 24.52 -15.45 -35.75
C ASP A 836 24.43 -15.29 -34.22
N ALA A 837 23.29 -14.78 -33.71
CA ALA A 837 23.01 -14.66 -32.29
C ALA A 837 21.56 -14.92 -31.87
N VAL A 838 21.37 -15.56 -30.71
CA VAL A 838 20.09 -15.68 -30.00
C VAL A 838 20.19 -14.90 -28.69
N VAL A 839 19.26 -13.99 -28.42
CA VAL A 839 19.28 -13.16 -27.21
C VAL A 839 17.88 -13.04 -26.61
N GLY A 840 17.75 -13.17 -25.29
CA GLY A 840 16.44 -12.97 -24.65
C GLY A 840 16.29 -13.52 -23.23
N ASN A 841 15.06 -13.44 -22.72
CA ASN A 841 14.64 -13.95 -21.42
C ASN A 841 13.56 -15.04 -21.60
N PRO A 842 13.96 -16.33 -21.73
CA PRO A 842 13.03 -17.43 -21.93
C PRO A 842 12.11 -17.63 -20.73
N PRO A 843 10.95 -18.29 -20.90
CA PRO A 843 10.06 -18.57 -19.79
C PRO A 843 10.71 -19.57 -18.81
N TYR A 844 10.53 -19.37 -17.51
CA TYR A 844 11.21 -20.18 -16.50
C TYR A 844 10.45 -21.45 -16.14
N GLN A 845 9.12 -21.39 -16.13
CA GLN A 845 8.24 -22.50 -15.73
C GLN A 845 7.01 -22.59 -16.63
N GLU A 846 6.30 -23.72 -16.64
CA GLU A 846 4.97 -23.78 -17.27
C GLU A 846 3.94 -22.99 -16.45
N ALA A 847 3.09 -22.21 -17.11
CA ALA A 847 1.87 -21.70 -16.49
C ALA A 847 0.96 -22.92 -16.20
N MET A 848 0.62 -23.16 -14.92
CA MET A 848 -0.29 -24.25 -14.53
C MET A 848 -1.45 -23.72 -13.70
N ASN A 849 -2.64 -24.23 -14.00
CA ASN A 849 -3.81 -24.16 -13.13
C ASN A 849 -3.50 -24.79 -11.77
N LEU A 850 -3.92 -24.09 -10.71
CA LEU A 850 -3.83 -24.39 -9.28
C LEU A 850 -3.66 -25.90 -8.95
N ASN A 851 -2.52 -26.25 -8.31
CA ASN A 851 -2.24 -27.49 -7.53
C ASN A 851 -1.19 -28.53 -8.03
N LYS A 852 -0.24 -28.21 -8.91
CA LYS A 852 0.98 -29.05 -9.12
C LYS A 852 2.27 -28.24 -9.02
N MET A 853 3.35 -28.86 -8.53
CA MET A 853 4.69 -28.25 -8.53
C MET A 853 5.09 -27.90 -9.98
N SER A 854 5.42 -26.63 -10.23
CA SER A 854 5.76 -26.11 -11.54
C SER A 854 7.11 -26.65 -12.04
N ARG A 855 7.09 -27.25 -13.24
CA ARG A 855 8.31 -27.77 -13.91
C ARG A 855 9.10 -26.64 -14.54
N SER A 856 10.43 -26.73 -14.51
CA SER A 856 11.30 -25.76 -15.21
C SER A 856 11.34 -26.04 -16.70
N ILE A 857 11.20 -25.01 -17.54
CA ILE A 857 11.20 -25.13 -19.02
C ILE A 857 12.32 -24.37 -19.73
N TYR A 858 13.06 -23.53 -18.99
CA TYR A 858 14.22 -22.83 -19.55
C TYR A 858 15.31 -23.77 -20.13
N PRO A 859 15.54 -25.02 -19.64
CA PRO A 859 16.54 -25.89 -20.25
C PRO A 859 16.24 -26.20 -21.73
N GLN A 860 14.97 -26.41 -22.07
CA GLN A 860 14.53 -26.68 -23.45
C GLN A 860 14.78 -25.48 -24.38
N PHE A 861 14.66 -24.26 -23.86
CA PHE A 861 14.97 -23.04 -24.63
C PHE A 861 16.48 -22.86 -24.84
N VAL A 862 17.33 -23.24 -23.87
CA VAL A 862 18.79 -23.25 -24.06
C VAL A 862 19.18 -24.24 -25.17
N ASP A 863 18.65 -25.46 -25.10
CA ASP A 863 18.91 -26.50 -26.10
C ASP A 863 18.42 -26.04 -27.50
N SER A 864 17.25 -25.40 -27.57
CA SER A 864 16.72 -24.83 -28.82
C SER A 864 17.59 -23.70 -29.36
N ALA A 865 17.97 -22.73 -28.52
CA ALA A 865 18.78 -21.59 -28.90
C ALA A 865 20.16 -21.99 -29.45
N THR A 866 20.82 -22.96 -28.81
CA THR A 866 22.14 -23.47 -29.24
C THR A 866 22.08 -24.32 -30.50
N SER A 867 20.90 -24.87 -30.85
CA SER A 867 20.70 -25.62 -32.10
C SER A 867 20.55 -24.75 -33.35
N ILE A 868 20.21 -23.47 -33.16
CA ILE A 868 19.93 -22.51 -34.25
C ILE A 868 20.91 -21.33 -34.28
N GLY A 869 21.58 -21.05 -33.16
CA GLY A 869 22.42 -19.88 -32.95
C GLY A 869 23.88 -20.24 -32.71
N GLU A 870 24.79 -19.46 -33.30
CA GLU A 870 26.23 -19.60 -33.03
C GLU A 870 26.62 -18.96 -31.69
N ASN A 871 26.10 -17.77 -31.40
CA ASN A 871 26.26 -17.08 -30.13
C ASN A 871 24.92 -17.05 -29.38
N VAL A 872 24.88 -17.45 -28.12
CA VAL A 872 23.62 -17.50 -27.34
C VAL A 872 23.77 -16.72 -26.05
N SER A 873 22.95 -15.67 -25.88
CA SER A 873 22.93 -14.81 -24.70
C SER A 873 21.57 -14.85 -24.00
N LEU A 874 21.43 -15.66 -22.95
CA LEU A 874 20.16 -15.84 -22.24
C LEU A 874 20.30 -15.56 -20.74
N ILE A 875 19.18 -15.18 -20.13
CA ILE A 875 19.03 -15.05 -18.67
C ILE A 875 18.06 -16.10 -18.14
N MET A 876 18.42 -16.78 -17.05
CA MET A 876 17.60 -17.84 -16.46
C MET A 876 17.93 -18.09 -14.98
N PRO A 877 17.09 -18.82 -14.22
CA PRO A 877 17.40 -19.21 -12.85
C PRO A 877 18.72 -20.00 -12.76
N ALA A 878 19.52 -19.75 -11.72
CA ALA A 878 20.85 -20.35 -11.53
C ALA A 878 20.85 -21.71 -10.77
N ARG A 879 19.67 -22.27 -10.50
CA ARG A 879 19.51 -23.49 -9.68
C ARG A 879 20.07 -24.79 -10.30
N TRP A 880 20.31 -24.79 -11.61
CA TRP A 880 20.88 -25.95 -12.33
C TRP A 880 22.37 -26.17 -12.05
N MET A 881 23.08 -25.17 -11.50
CA MET A 881 24.52 -25.26 -11.20
C MET A 881 24.88 -26.40 -10.21
N SER A 882 23.90 -26.93 -9.47
CA SER A 882 24.07 -28.06 -8.54
C SER A 882 24.29 -29.43 -9.20
N GLY A 883 24.11 -29.54 -10.52
CA GLY A 883 24.32 -30.79 -11.26
C GLY A 883 23.15 -31.78 -11.27
N GLU A 884 23.43 -32.99 -11.79
CA GLU A 884 22.43 -33.98 -12.21
C GLU A 884 21.52 -34.52 -11.10
N ASP A 885 22.06 -34.62 -9.88
CA ASP A 885 21.37 -35.13 -8.69
C ASP A 885 20.78 -34.01 -7.81
N GLY A 886 20.55 -32.83 -8.40
CA GLY A 886 19.86 -31.73 -7.73
C GLY A 886 18.38 -32.03 -7.44
N PRO A 887 17.69 -31.15 -6.70
CA PRO A 887 16.28 -31.35 -6.36
C PRO A 887 15.33 -31.11 -7.54
N TYR A 888 15.84 -30.60 -8.67
CA TYR A 888 15.07 -30.26 -9.88
C TYR A 888 15.45 -31.19 -11.04
N LYS A 889 14.70 -32.27 -11.20
CA LYS A 889 14.98 -33.32 -12.21
C LYS A 889 15.04 -32.78 -13.64
N GLU A 890 14.30 -31.73 -13.93
CA GLU A 890 14.24 -31.09 -15.25
C GLU A 890 15.56 -30.42 -15.65
N THR A 891 16.44 -30.13 -14.68
CA THR A 891 17.75 -29.51 -14.90
C THR A 891 18.88 -30.54 -15.04
N SER A 892 18.54 -31.83 -14.99
CA SER A 892 19.53 -32.91 -15.04
C SER A 892 20.31 -32.89 -16.36
N GLY A 893 21.62 -33.10 -16.28
CA GLY A 893 22.57 -33.03 -17.38
C GLY A 893 22.83 -31.62 -17.95
N LEU A 894 22.16 -30.56 -17.46
CA LEU A 894 22.30 -29.22 -18.04
C LEU A 894 23.71 -28.66 -17.85
N VAL A 895 24.38 -28.92 -16.72
CA VAL A 895 25.78 -28.48 -16.49
C VAL A 895 26.71 -28.99 -17.59
N GLY A 896 26.65 -30.29 -17.89
CA GLY A 896 27.47 -30.89 -18.94
C GLY A 896 27.17 -30.32 -20.32
N ARG A 897 25.87 -30.12 -20.65
CA ARG A 897 25.47 -29.48 -21.91
C ARG A 897 25.99 -28.05 -22.02
N MET A 898 25.78 -27.23 -20.99
CA MET A 898 26.26 -25.85 -20.94
C MET A 898 27.77 -25.74 -21.15
N LYS A 899 28.56 -26.59 -20.49
CA LYS A 899 30.02 -26.66 -20.69
C LYS A 899 30.37 -27.02 -22.13
N ASN A 900 29.68 -27.99 -22.73
CA ASN A 900 29.89 -28.41 -24.12
C ASN A 900 29.55 -27.29 -25.12
N PHE A 901 28.50 -26.52 -24.85
CA PHE A 901 28.10 -25.35 -25.64
C PHE A 901 29.09 -24.18 -25.58
N GLY A 902 30.16 -24.27 -24.77
CA GLY A 902 31.24 -23.29 -24.73
C GLY A 902 30.83 -21.99 -24.06
N ILE A 903 30.83 -21.98 -22.72
CA ILE A 903 30.51 -20.78 -21.93
C ILE A 903 31.68 -19.79 -22.06
N LYS A 904 31.42 -18.64 -22.66
CA LYS A 904 32.41 -17.57 -22.82
C LYS A 904 32.31 -16.53 -21.70
N ARG A 905 31.08 -16.15 -21.33
CA ARG A 905 30.76 -15.30 -20.18
C ARG A 905 29.67 -15.93 -19.32
N PHE A 906 29.76 -15.71 -18.01
CA PHE A 906 28.77 -16.16 -17.03
C PHE A 906 28.70 -15.17 -15.87
N VAL A 907 27.55 -14.55 -15.66
CA VAL A 907 27.30 -13.63 -14.55
C VAL A 907 26.25 -14.21 -13.63
N LEU A 908 26.55 -14.27 -12.34
CA LEU A 908 25.68 -14.84 -11.30
C LEU A 908 25.20 -13.76 -10.33
N TYR A 909 23.89 -13.72 -10.13
CA TYR A 909 23.20 -12.98 -9.08
C TYR A 909 22.61 -13.98 -8.08
N PRO A 910 23.26 -14.25 -6.93
CA PRO A 910 22.72 -15.16 -5.92
C PRO A 910 21.38 -14.68 -5.36
N ASN A 911 21.18 -13.36 -5.30
CA ASN A 911 19.92 -12.71 -4.96
C ASN A 911 19.25 -12.15 -6.22
N SER A 912 18.05 -12.61 -6.56
CA SER A 912 17.33 -12.13 -7.75
C SER A 912 16.85 -10.69 -7.63
N GLN A 913 16.69 -10.17 -6.41
CA GLN A 913 16.26 -8.79 -6.15
C GLN A 913 17.28 -7.76 -6.62
N ASP A 914 18.56 -8.14 -6.70
CA ASP A 914 19.65 -7.30 -7.21
C ASP A 914 19.47 -6.99 -8.71
N LEU A 915 18.61 -7.76 -9.41
CA LEU A 915 18.35 -7.63 -10.85
C LEU A 915 16.87 -7.37 -11.19
N PHE A 916 15.96 -8.03 -10.46
CA PHE A 916 14.51 -7.93 -10.62
C PHE A 916 13.87 -7.55 -9.27
N GLN A 917 13.75 -6.25 -9.03
CA GLN A 917 13.11 -5.75 -7.80
C GLN A 917 11.66 -6.26 -7.65
N GLY A 918 11.30 -6.67 -6.44
CA GLY A 918 10.00 -7.27 -6.12
C GLY A 918 9.85 -8.73 -6.58
N VAL A 919 10.87 -9.33 -7.20
CA VAL A 919 10.81 -10.70 -7.74
C VAL A 919 11.78 -11.62 -7.01
N ASP A 920 11.23 -12.63 -6.33
CA ASP A 920 11.98 -13.63 -5.58
C ASP A 920 12.11 -14.94 -6.38
N ILE A 921 13.25 -15.12 -7.05
CA ILE A 921 13.62 -16.33 -7.78
C ILE A 921 14.58 -17.15 -6.92
N LYS A 922 14.05 -18.20 -6.30
CA LYS A 922 14.81 -19.09 -5.42
C LYS A 922 16.00 -19.72 -6.15
N GLY A 923 17.17 -19.59 -5.52
CA GLY A 923 18.44 -20.09 -6.05
C GLY A 923 19.22 -19.08 -6.89
N GLY A 924 18.70 -17.86 -7.09
CA GLY A 924 19.37 -16.79 -7.84
C GLY A 924 19.14 -16.89 -9.36
N VAL A 925 19.69 -15.92 -10.08
CA VAL A 925 19.58 -15.75 -11.54
C VAL A 925 20.98 -15.67 -12.13
N CYS A 926 21.16 -16.20 -13.33
CA CYS A 926 22.38 -16.01 -14.11
C CYS A 926 22.04 -15.57 -15.53
N TYR A 927 22.93 -14.77 -16.14
CA TYR A 927 22.98 -14.64 -17.58
C TYR A 927 24.34 -15.10 -18.10
N PHE A 928 24.42 -15.51 -19.35
CA PHE A 928 25.63 -16.07 -19.93
C PHE A 928 25.70 -15.80 -21.43
N VAL A 929 26.90 -15.89 -21.99
CA VAL A 929 27.15 -15.92 -23.44
C VAL A 929 27.79 -17.26 -23.79
N LEU A 930 27.15 -18.04 -24.65
CA LEU A 930 27.66 -19.30 -25.19
C LEU A 930 28.16 -19.10 -26.61
N ASN A 931 29.19 -19.86 -26.97
CA ASN A 931 29.65 -20.03 -28.34
C ASN A 931 30.23 -21.45 -28.48
N ASN A 932 29.66 -22.27 -29.36
CA ASN A 932 29.99 -23.69 -29.48
C ASN A 932 31.48 -23.95 -29.81
N ASP A 933 32.13 -23.01 -30.50
CA ASP A 933 33.54 -23.08 -30.88
C ASP A 933 34.48 -22.61 -29.77
N TYR A 934 33.95 -21.98 -28.72
CA TYR A 934 34.73 -21.52 -27.58
C TYR A 934 35.09 -22.67 -26.63
N LYS A 935 36.38 -22.77 -26.29
CA LYS A 935 36.95 -23.75 -25.35
C LYS A 935 37.92 -23.14 -24.33
N GLY A 936 37.88 -21.81 -24.16
CA GLY A 936 38.78 -21.06 -23.26
C GLY A 936 38.24 -20.91 -21.83
N ASN A 937 38.88 -20.02 -21.05
CA ASN A 937 38.46 -19.69 -19.68
C ASN A 937 37.22 -18.78 -19.67
N VAL A 938 36.23 -19.15 -18.87
CA VAL A 938 34.99 -18.40 -18.68
C VAL A 938 35.28 -17.03 -18.05
N HIS A 939 34.73 -15.98 -18.62
CA HIS A 939 34.57 -14.69 -17.96
C HIS A 939 33.48 -14.80 -16.90
N TYR A 940 33.86 -14.96 -15.63
CA TYR A 940 32.93 -15.17 -14.53
C TYR A 940 32.78 -13.91 -13.69
N SER A 941 31.54 -13.47 -13.48
CA SER A 941 31.21 -12.39 -12.55
C SER A 941 30.22 -12.87 -11.49
N LEU A 942 30.49 -12.52 -10.23
CA LEU A 942 29.58 -12.73 -9.10
C LEU A 942 29.13 -11.35 -8.60
N VAL A 943 27.82 -11.12 -8.58
CA VAL A 943 27.23 -9.85 -8.12
C VAL A 943 26.43 -10.08 -6.85
N GLU A 944 26.86 -9.46 -5.75
CA GLU A 944 26.20 -9.53 -4.43
C GLU A 944 26.05 -8.10 -3.87
N HIS A 945 24.84 -7.70 -3.48
CA HIS A 945 24.60 -6.38 -2.87
C HIS A 945 25.04 -5.19 -3.74
N GLY A 946 25.01 -5.35 -5.06
CA GLY A 946 25.45 -4.34 -6.03
C GLY A 946 26.97 -4.28 -6.25
N GLU A 947 27.77 -5.09 -5.54
CA GLU A 947 29.20 -5.24 -5.80
C GLU A 947 29.45 -6.40 -6.77
N GLU A 948 30.25 -6.14 -7.81
CA GLU A 948 30.63 -7.14 -8.82
C GLU A 948 32.08 -7.59 -8.62
N HIS A 949 32.29 -8.91 -8.57
CA HIS A 949 33.59 -9.55 -8.51
C HIS A 949 33.84 -10.36 -9.80
N GLU A 950 34.74 -9.86 -10.65
CA GLU A 950 35.09 -10.50 -11.92
C GLU A 950 36.35 -11.36 -11.84
N THR A 951 36.37 -12.50 -12.55
CA THR A 951 37.55 -13.36 -12.71
C THR A 951 37.51 -14.16 -14.00
N ARG A 952 38.67 -14.67 -14.43
CA ARG A 952 38.80 -15.62 -15.56
C ARG A 952 39.06 -17.01 -14.99
N THR A 953 38.08 -17.91 -15.10
CA THR A 953 38.14 -19.22 -14.45
C THR A 953 37.77 -20.37 -15.39
N THR A 954 38.05 -21.60 -14.96
CA THR A 954 37.49 -22.80 -15.58
C THR A 954 36.35 -23.34 -14.72
N PHE A 955 35.26 -23.77 -15.36
CA PHE A 955 34.19 -24.51 -14.66
C PHE A 955 34.47 -26.00 -14.57
N ILE A 956 35.66 -26.47 -14.98
CA ILE A 956 36.11 -27.84 -14.78
C ILE A 956 36.45 -28.03 -13.31
N ASN A 957 35.81 -29.00 -12.67
CA ASN A 957 36.09 -29.37 -11.29
C ASN A 957 36.78 -30.74 -11.26
N LYS A 958 37.91 -30.84 -10.55
CA LYS A 958 38.73 -32.06 -10.49
C LYS A 958 38.04 -33.24 -9.80
N LEU A 959 37.06 -32.96 -8.93
CA LEU A 959 36.36 -33.98 -8.15
C LEU A 959 35.04 -34.39 -8.81
N ASP A 960 34.25 -33.42 -9.26
CA ASP A 960 32.95 -33.67 -9.91
C ASP A 960 32.70 -32.65 -11.03
N ASP A 961 32.90 -33.06 -12.28
CA ASP A 961 32.70 -32.18 -13.43
C ASP A 961 31.21 -31.93 -13.75
N ASN A 962 30.27 -32.55 -13.02
CA ASN A 962 28.84 -32.32 -13.23
C ASN A 962 28.27 -31.14 -12.43
N ILE A 963 29.11 -30.34 -11.75
CA ILE A 963 28.68 -29.15 -11.00
C ILE A 963 29.39 -27.87 -11.47
N ILE A 964 28.81 -26.71 -11.11
CA ILE A 964 29.47 -25.41 -11.13
C ILE A 964 29.43 -24.84 -9.71
N ILE A 965 30.59 -24.73 -9.07
CA ILE A 965 30.72 -24.13 -7.74
C ILE A 965 30.64 -22.61 -7.89
N ARG A 966 29.74 -21.98 -7.14
CA ARG A 966 29.45 -20.54 -7.23
C ARG A 966 30.62 -19.66 -6.80
N TYR A 967 31.30 -20.04 -5.73
CA TYR A 967 32.35 -19.22 -5.12
C TYR A 967 33.72 -19.84 -5.38
N PRO A 968 34.69 -19.10 -5.97
CA PRO A 968 36.06 -19.57 -6.17
C PRO A 968 36.71 -20.07 -4.87
N GLU A 969 36.45 -19.42 -3.74
CA GLU A 969 36.93 -19.78 -2.40
C GLU A 969 36.46 -21.19 -2.00
N LEU A 970 35.19 -21.52 -2.28
CA LEU A 970 34.66 -22.86 -2.03
C LEU A 970 35.30 -23.90 -2.93
N THR A 971 35.61 -23.58 -4.19
CA THR A 971 36.34 -24.47 -5.09
C THR A 971 37.71 -24.81 -4.49
N SER A 972 38.45 -23.79 -4.03
CA SER A 972 39.75 -23.97 -3.37
C SER A 972 39.65 -24.86 -2.12
N ILE A 973 38.67 -24.61 -1.25
CA ILE A 973 38.45 -25.41 -0.02
C ILE A 973 38.14 -26.87 -0.38
N VAL A 974 37.24 -27.08 -1.34
CA VAL A 974 36.85 -28.42 -1.80
C VAL A 974 38.06 -29.20 -2.32
N GLU A 975 38.97 -28.56 -3.07
CA GLU A 975 40.18 -29.22 -3.59
C GLU A 975 41.21 -29.58 -2.51
N LYS A 976 41.20 -28.91 -1.34
CA LYS A 976 42.11 -29.20 -0.22
C LYS A 976 41.69 -30.41 0.61
N ILE A 977 40.42 -30.81 0.51
CA ILE A 977 39.86 -31.91 1.30
C ILE A 977 40.13 -33.23 0.59
N ASP A 978 40.78 -34.16 1.27
CA ASP A 978 40.96 -35.52 0.75
C ASP A 978 39.70 -36.37 1.00
N TYR A 979 38.95 -36.60 -0.07
CA TYR A 979 37.78 -37.48 -0.05
C TYR A 979 38.13 -38.95 -0.35
N ARG A 980 39.41 -39.33 -0.55
CA ARG A 980 39.74 -40.70 -0.97
C ARG A 980 39.80 -41.65 0.23
N THR A 981 39.01 -42.72 0.16
CA THR A 981 39.17 -43.92 0.98
C THR A 981 39.23 -45.13 0.05
N VAL A 982 40.43 -45.66 -0.16
CA VAL A 982 40.76 -46.96 -0.81
C VAL A 982 39.95 -47.29 -2.08
N GLY A 983 40.51 -46.99 -3.25
CA GLY A 983 39.99 -47.44 -4.56
C GLY A 983 39.60 -46.26 -5.46
N ALA A 984 40.05 -46.30 -6.71
CA ALA A 984 40.06 -45.16 -7.62
C ALA A 984 38.66 -44.77 -8.13
N GLU A 985 38.20 -43.58 -7.71
CA GLU A 985 37.32 -42.59 -8.37
C GLU A 985 36.43 -41.89 -7.32
N PHE A 986 36.17 -40.58 -7.49
CA PHE A 986 35.40 -39.74 -6.55
C PHE A 986 33.93 -40.20 -6.36
N LYS A 987 33.43 -41.08 -7.22
CA LYS A 987 32.00 -41.47 -7.25
C LYS A 987 31.49 -42.16 -5.97
N GLU A 988 32.37 -42.75 -5.15
CA GLU A 988 31.97 -43.42 -3.90
C GLU A 988 32.95 -43.17 -2.75
N SER A 989 33.25 -41.89 -2.47
CA SER A 989 33.99 -41.53 -1.26
C SER A 989 33.22 -41.91 0.02
N LEU A 990 33.74 -42.86 0.81
CA LEU A 990 33.22 -43.14 2.17
C LEU A 990 33.47 -41.96 3.13
N ALA A 991 34.33 -41.01 2.77
CA ALA A 991 34.63 -39.82 3.55
C ALA A 991 33.64 -38.66 3.35
N SER A 992 32.60 -38.82 2.53
CA SER A 992 31.55 -37.80 2.32
C SER A 992 30.34 -37.99 3.25
N MET A 993 29.81 -36.93 3.85
CA MET A 993 28.58 -36.97 4.65
C MET A 993 27.37 -37.45 3.83
N LYS A 994 27.39 -37.35 2.49
CA LYS A 994 26.35 -37.93 1.62
C LYS A 994 26.07 -39.39 1.96
N THR A 995 27.06 -40.18 2.38
CA THR A 995 26.86 -41.60 2.70
C THR A 995 26.10 -41.81 4.01
N LEU A 996 26.13 -40.85 4.94
CA LEU A 996 25.43 -40.89 6.23
C LEU A 996 24.06 -40.22 6.20
N VAL A 997 23.76 -39.42 5.17
CA VAL A 997 22.48 -38.73 5.02
C VAL A 997 21.47 -39.63 4.33
N SER A 998 20.27 -39.74 4.88
CA SER A 998 19.17 -40.51 4.29
C SER A 998 18.65 -39.88 3.01
N SER A 999 18.11 -40.69 2.12
CA SER A 999 17.26 -40.20 1.02
C SER A 999 15.95 -39.58 1.55
N TRP A 1000 15.18 -38.95 0.64
CA TRP A 1000 13.86 -38.41 0.99
C TRP A 1000 12.96 -39.45 1.65
N ASN A 1001 12.18 -39.00 2.64
CA ASN A 1001 11.23 -39.79 3.40
C ASN A 1001 11.93 -40.98 4.09
N PRO A 1002 12.77 -40.74 5.12
CA PRO A 1002 13.61 -41.78 5.72
C PRO A 1002 12.84 -42.98 6.31
N TYR A 1003 11.64 -42.74 6.86
CA TYR A 1003 10.87 -43.76 7.59
C TYR A 1003 9.56 -44.19 6.91
N GLY A 1004 9.18 -43.56 5.78
CA GLY A 1004 8.01 -43.93 4.99
C GLY A 1004 6.74 -43.12 5.26
N PHE A 1005 6.85 -41.94 5.88
CA PHE A 1005 5.74 -41.05 6.21
C PHE A 1005 5.97 -39.65 5.61
N ILE A 1006 4.97 -39.08 4.94
CA ILE A 1006 4.98 -37.73 4.35
C ILE A 1006 4.37 -36.70 5.30
N SER A 1007 4.53 -35.42 4.96
CA SER A 1007 4.27 -34.28 5.84
C SER A 1007 2.81 -34.13 6.27
N ASP A 1008 1.86 -34.70 5.52
CA ASP A 1008 0.43 -34.61 5.81
C ASP A 1008 -0.11 -35.80 6.63
N LEU A 1009 0.75 -36.67 7.16
CA LEU A 1009 0.38 -37.81 7.98
C LEU A 1009 -0.64 -37.45 9.08
N PHE A 1010 -0.43 -36.34 9.79
CA PHE A 1010 -1.31 -35.94 10.90
C PHE A 1010 -2.61 -35.25 10.47
N VAL A 1011 -2.77 -34.97 9.17
CA VAL A 1011 -3.95 -34.29 8.62
C VAL A 1011 -4.79 -35.25 7.78
N LYS A 1012 -4.15 -35.98 6.86
CA LYS A 1012 -4.84 -36.88 5.92
C LYS A 1012 -4.61 -38.36 6.23
N ASN A 1013 -3.48 -38.70 6.86
CA ASN A 1013 -3.08 -40.08 7.15
C ASN A 1013 -3.19 -40.98 5.90
N ASN A 1014 -2.68 -40.53 4.76
CA ASN A 1014 -2.71 -41.28 3.49
C ASN A 1014 -1.98 -42.63 3.60
N GLU A 1015 -1.06 -42.73 4.57
CA GLU A 1015 -0.30 -43.91 4.92
C GLU A 1015 -1.08 -44.98 5.65
N LYS A 1016 -2.32 -44.68 6.08
CA LYS A 1016 -3.24 -45.58 6.77
C LYS A 1016 -2.66 -46.13 8.08
N VAL A 1017 -2.01 -45.27 8.86
CA VAL A 1017 -1.56 -45.64 10.20
C VAL A 1017 -2.78 -45.81 11.09
N GLU A 1018 -2.94 -46.99 11.70
CA GLU A 1018 -4.13 -47.38 12.47
C GLU A 1018 -4.41 -46.44 13.66
N ARG A 1019 -3.34 -45.97 14.31
CA ARG A 1019 -3.42 -45.05 15.44
C ARG A 1019 -2.32 -43.99 15.38
N ILE A 1020 -2.69 -42.74 15.60
CA ILE A 1020 -1.78 -41.62 15.85
C ILE A 1020 -2.27 -40.92 17.12
N SER A 1021 -1.54 -41.04 18.24
CA SER A 1021 -1.97 -40.50 19.54
C SER A 1021 -1.00 -39.44 20.09
N GLU A 1022 -1.50 -38.60 21.00
CA GLU A 1022 -0.66 -37.62 21.71
C GLU A 1022 0.18 -38.28 22.80
N ASP A 1023 -0.41 -39.26 23.49
CA ASP A 1023 0.26 -40.05 24.53
C ASP A 1023 0.72 -41.42 23.99
N ARG A 1024 1.81 -41.91 24.59
CA ARG A 1024 2.33 -43.27 24.36
C ARG A 1024 1.37 -44.27 24.99
N GLN A 1025 0.94 -45.27 24.21
CA GLN A 1025 0.00 -46.29 24.71
C GLN A 1025 0.70 -47.64 24.94
N ASN A 1026 1.73 -47.95 24.17
CA ASN A 1026 2.59 -49.11 24.39
C ASN A 1026 4.06 -48.69 24.51
N ASP A 1027 4.83 -49.45 25.28
CA ASP A 1027 6.27 -49.20 25.49
C ASP A 1027 7.06 -49.22 24.17
N ASN A 1028 6.62 -50.03 23.21
CA ASN A 1028 7.26 -50.17 21.89
C ASN A 1028 6.71 -49.21 20.81
N ASP A 1029 5.81 -48.28 21.15
CA ASP A 1029 5.34 -47.29 20.17
C ASP A 1029 6.49 -46.42 19.64
N TRP A 1030 6.46 -46.06 18.36
CA TRP A 1030 7.40 -45.09 17.80
C TRP A 1030 6.92 -43.68 18.12
N GLU A 1031 7.82 -42.83 18.63
CA GLU A 1031 7.59 -41.39 18.69
C GLU A 1031 7.90 -40.81 17.31
N ILE A 1032 6.95 -40.11 16.70
CA ILE A 1032 7.11 -39.49 15.37
C ILE A 1032 6.96 -37.97 15.45
N ILE A 1033 7.94 -37.24 14.91
CA ILE A 1033 7.86 -35.79 14.72
C ILE A 1033 7.41 -35.45 13.30
N GLY A 1034 6.44 -34.52 13.18
CA GLY A 1034 5.88 -34.09 11.90
C GLY A 1034 5.15 -32.75 12.01
N LEU A 1035 4.37 -32.40 10.98
CA LEU A 1035 3.64 -31.12 10.92
C LEU A 1035 2.13 -31.32 11.12
N LEU A 1036 1.53 -30.51 11.99
CA LEU A 1036 0.09 -30.38 12.13
C LEU A 1036 -0.27 -28.89 12.03
N LYS A 1037 -1.10 -28.54 11.03
CA LYS A 1037 -1.47 -27.14 10.71
C LYS A 1037 -0.25 -26.20 10.63
N GLY A 1038 0.84 -26.69 10.02
CA GLY A 1038 2.09 -25.94 9.85
C GLY A 1038 3.00 -25.87 11.08
N LYS A 1039 2.60 -26.41 12.24
CA LYS A 1039 3.41 -26.45 13.47
C LYS A 1039 4.05 -27.83 13.66
N ARG A 1040 5.29 -27.88 14.15
CA ARG A 1040 5.95 -29.15 14.51
C ARG A 1040 5.33 -29.72 15.77
N VAL A 1041 4.91 -30.98 15.69
CA VAL A 1041 4.32 -31.72 16.82
C VAL A 1041 4.89 -33.14 16.87
N ARG A 1042 4.85 -33.73 18.06
CA ARG A 1042 5.20 -35.13 18.29
C ARG A 1042 3.95 -35.96 18.53
N ARG A 1043 3.92 -37.18 18.01
CA ARG A 1043 2.82 -38.15 18.19
C ARG A 1043 3.41 -39.55 18.37
N PHE A 1044 2.59 -40.49 18.81
CA PHE A 1044 2.96 -41.90 18.92
C PHE A 1044 2.19 -42.73 17.90
N ILE A 1045 2.90 -43.66 17.25
CA ILE A 1045 2.33 -44.63 16.32
C ILE A 1045 2.69 -46.07 16.74
N PRO A 1046 1.86 -47.07 16.42
CA PRO A 1046 2.17 -48.47 16.72
C PRO A 1046 3.51 -48.92 16.15
N HIS A 1047 4.18 -49.82 16.85
CA HIS A 1047 5.46 -50.41 16.43
C HIS A 1047 5.43 -50.93 14.98
N ASP A 1048 4.33 -51.59 14.61
CA ASP A 1048 4.17 -52.29 13.34
C ASP A 1048 3.86 -51.34 12.17
N ALA A 1049 3.64 -50.05 12.45
CA ALA A 1049 3.35 -49.04 11.44
C ALA A 1049 4.60 -48.55 10.69
N LEU A 1050 5.80 -48.74 11.26
CA LEU A 1050 7.06 -48.29 10.66
C LEU A 1050 7.32 -49.04 9.34
N LYS A 1051 7.51 -48.28 8.25
CA LYS A 1051 7.56 -48.87 6.90
C LYS A 1051 8.97 -49.24 6.44
N LYS A 1052 10.00 -48.54 6.92
CA LYS A 1052 11.40 -48.76 6.54
C LYS A 1052 12.37 -48.09 7.53
N ASN A 1053 13.66 -48.41 7.37
CA ASN A 1053 14.77 -47.85 8.15
C ASN A 1053 14.68 -48.14 9.67
N HIS A 1054 14.45 -49.41 10.01
CA HIS A 1054 14.33 -49.89 11.39
C HIS A 1054 15.63 -49.68 12.20
N GLU A 1055 16.79 -49.91 11.59
CA GLU A 1055 18.10 -49.67 12.23
C GLU A 1055 18.30 -48.19 12.57
N GLY A 1056 17.95 -47.28 11.65
CA GLY A 1056 17.95 -45.84 11.90
C GLY A 1056 16.94 -45.43 12.99
N ALA A 1057 15.79 -46.10 13.08
CA ALA A 1057 14.80 -45.83 14.12
C ALA A 1057 15.32 -46.20 15.52
N MET A 1058 16.15 -47.25 15.62
CA MET A 1058 16.71 -47.77 16.87
C MET A 1058 18.05 -47.16 17.30
N SER A 1059 18.68 -46.35 16.46
CA SER A 1059 19.97 -45.70 16.77
C SER A 1059 19.77 -44.25 17.28
N TYR A 1060 20.83 -43.67 17.85
CA TYR A 1060 20.93 -42.22 17.94
C TYR A 1060 21.24 -41.63 16.56
N LYS A 1061 20.66 -40.48 16.23
CA LYS A 1061 20.84 -39.79 14.93
C LYS A 1061 20.69 -38.28 15.07
N VAL A 1062 21.05 -37.55 14.02
CA VAL A 1062 20.64 -36.15 13.86
C VAL A 1062 19.49 -36.06 12.86
N LEU A 1063 18.41 -35.38 13.25
CA LEU A 1063 17.29 -35.04 12.38
C LEU A 1063 17.46 -33.62 11.86
N LEU A 1064 17.66 -33.49 10.55
CA LEU A 1064 17.87 -32.22 9.87
C LEU A 1064 16.59 -31.82 9.11
N PRO A 1065 16.02 -30.62 9.34
CA PRO A 1065 14.83 -30.17 8.62
C PRO A 1065 15.05 -30.19 7.10
N ARG A 1066 14.06 -30.66 6.35
CA ARG A 1066 14.12 -30.69 4.89
C ARG A 1066 13.86 -29.31 4.30
N ALA A 1067 12.82 -28.59 4.75
CA ALA A 1067 12.59 -27.21 4.33
C ALA A 1067 13.51 -26.28 5.14
N ASN A 1068 14.37 -25.52 4.46
CA ASN A 1068 15.36 -24.68 5.12
C ASN A 1068 15.65 -23.37 4.38
N GLY A 1069 14.97 -22.32 4.83
CA GLY A 1069 15.23 -20.93 4.42
C GLY A 1069 14.87 -20.64 2.97
N SER A 1070 15.56 -19.68 2.38
CA SER A 1070 15.36 -19.22 1.01
C SER A 1070 16.29 -19.88 0.00
N GLY A 1071 17.26 -20.68 0.46
CA GLY A 1071 18.30 -21.27 -0.40
C GLY A 1071 19.48 -20.34 -0.65
N VAL A 1072 19.58 -19.25 0.12
CA VAL A 1072 20.72 -18.33 0.15
C VAL A 1072 21.91 -19.01 0.85
N PHE A 1073 23.12 -18.73 0.36
CA PHE A 1073 24.34 -19.26 0.95
C PHE A 1073 24.52 -18.76 2.39
N GLY A 1074 24.95 -19.64 3.29
CA GLY A 1074 25.25 -19.27 4.69
C GLY A 1074 24.06 -19.14 5.65
N GLU A 1075 22.84 -19.56 5.24
CA GLU A 1075 21.68 -19.62 6.12
C GLU A 1075 21.85 -20.61 7.31
N VAL A 1076 21.20 -20.31 8.44
CA VAL A 1076 21.10 -21.25 9.56
C VAL A 1076 20.15 -22.39 9.24
N PHE A 1077 20.37 -23.56 9.84
CA PHE A 1077 19.36 -24.60 9.81
C PHE A 1077 18.23 -24.22 10.78
N SER A 1078 16.98 -24.30 10.33
CA SER A 1078 15.83 -23.80 11.09
C SER A 1078 15.69 -24.44 12.47
N THR A 1079 16.03 -25.72 12.64
CA THR A 1079 15.99 -26.46 13.93
C THR A 1079 16.49 -27.91 13.72
N PRO A 1080 17.81 -28.13 13.55
CA PRO A 1080 18.41 -29.46 13.63
C PRO A 1080 18.30 -29.99 15.06
N MET A 1081 18.06 -31.28 15.22
CA MET A 1081 17.87 -31.86 16.55
C MET A 1081 18.43 -33.26 16.67
N LEU A 1082 18.72 -33.65 17.91
CA LEU A 1082 19.11 -35.01 18.26
C LEU A 1082 17.87 -35.92 18.27
N GLY A 1083 17.97 -37.06 17.60
CA GLY A 1083 16.98 -38.11 17.62
C GLY A 1083 17.46 -39.29 18.46
N ALA A 1084 16.80 -39.56 19.59
CA ALA A 1084 17.05 -40.74 20.40
C ALA A 1084 16.50 -42.02 19.72
N PRO A 1085 16.93 -43.23 20.12
CA PRO A 1085 16.26 -44.47 19.77
C PRO A 1085 14.74 -44.36 20.00
N MET A 1086 13.94 -44.96 19.13
CA MET A 1086 12.47 -44.87 19.09
C MET A 1086 11.87 -43.54 18.61
N LEU A 1087 12.68 -42.50 18.36
CA LEU A 1087 12.22 -41.26 17.72
C LEU A 1087 12.47 -41.31 16.20
N ILE A 1088 11.40 -41.18 15.42
CA ILE A 1088 11.38 -41.10 13.95
C ILE A 1088 10.76 -39.78 13.48
N ALA A 1089 10.75 -39.52 12.18
CA ALA A 1089 10.20 -38.30 11.60
C ALA A 1089 9.41 -38.55 10.31
N THR A 1090 8.53 -37.62 9.95
CA THR A 1090 8.00 -37.55 8.58
C THR A 1090 9.08 -37.03 7.62
N ASP A 1091 8.76 -37.00 6.33
CA ASP A 1091 9.62 -36.50 5.24
C ASP A 1091 10.00 -35.00 5.35
N THR A 1092 9.48 -34.34 6.38
CA THR A 1092 9.86 -32.99 6.82
C THR A 1092 11.28 -32.94 7.39
N PHE A 1093 11.92 -34.09 7.64
CA PHE A 1093 13.32 -34.22 8.03
C PHE A 1093 14.10 -35.21 7.15
N LEU A 1094 15.41 -35.02 7.09
CA LEU A 1094 16.40 -36.02 6.72
C LEU A 1094 17.03 -36.60 8.00
N GLN A 1095 17.35 -37.89 7.99
CA GLN A 1095 18.19 -38.51 9.01
C GLN A 1095 19.66 -38.36 8.60
N VAL A 1096 20.53 -38.02 9.55
CA VAL A 1096 21.98 -37.95 9.37
C VAL A 1096 22.66 -38.82 10.42
N GLY A 1097 23.43 -39.81 9.96
CA GLY A 1097 24.17 -40.74 10.80
C GLY A 1097 23.31 -41.79 11.51
N GLN A 1098 23.99 -42.76 12.09
CA GLN A 1098 23.46 -43.82 12.95
C GLN A 1098 24.53 -44.13 14.00
N PHE A 1099 24.22 -43.95 15.27
CA PHE A 1099 25.18 -44.07 16.36
C PHE A 1099 24.62 -44.92 17.50
N ASP A 1100 25.49 -45.68 18.14
CA ASP A 1100 25.14 -46.51 19.30
C ASP A 1100 24.99 -45.68 20.58
N ASN A 1101 25.58 -44.49 20.63
CA ASN A 1101 25.57 -43.62 21.80
C ASN A 1101 25.19 -42.17 21.49
N GLU A 1102 24.65 -41.50 22.51
CA GLU A 1102 24.19 -40.11 22.44
C GLU A 1102 25.34 -39.12 22.20
N THR A 1103 26.54 -39.43 22.69
CA THR A 1103 27.70 -38.53 22.63
C THR A 1103 28.17 -38.31 21.20
N GLU A 1104 28.33 -39.37 20.41
CA GLU A 1104 28.73 -39.26 19.00
C GLU A 1104 27.68 -38.54 18.15
N ALA A 1105 26.40 -38.84 18.36
CA ALA A 1105 25.32 -38.13 17.69
C ALA A 1105 25.24 -36.65 18.11
N GLY A 1106 25.55 -36.33 19.37
CA GLY A 1106 25.69 -34.97 19.88
C GLY A 1106 26.89 -34.23 19.25
N ASN A 1107 28.02 -34.90 19.06
CA ASN A 1107 29.19 -34.36 18.37
C ASN A 1107 28.88 -34.07 16.90
N LEU A 1108 28.16 -34.96 16.21
CA LEU A 1108 27.65 -34.69 14.87
C LEU A 1108 26.70 -33.47 14.85
N LEU A 1109 25.81 -33.33 15.85
CA LEU A 1109 24.91 -32.19 15.94
C LEU A 1109 25.70 -30.88 16.09
N LYS A 1110 26.78 -30.86 16.90
CA LYS A 1110 27.70 -29.72 16.97
C LYS A 1110 28.35 -29.44 15.62
N TYR A 1111 28.82 -30.48 14.91
CA TYR A 1111 29.40 -30.33 13.58
C TYR A 1111 28.43 -29.66 12.59
N VAL A 1112 27.17 -30.12 12.55
CA VAL A 1112 26.10 -29.55 11.69
C VAL A 1112 25.89 -28.05 11.93
N LYS A 1113 26.12 -27.57 13.14
CA LYS A 1113 25.97 -26.15 13.52
C LYS A 1113 27.19 -25.28 13.17
N THR A 1114 28.36 -25.87 12.91
CA THR A 1114 29.56 -25.11 12.52
C THR A 1114 29.33 -24.31 11.24
N LYS A 1115 30.04 -23.18 11.09
CA LYS A 1115 30.04 -22.40 9.86
C LYS A 1115 30.69 -23.19 8.73
N PHE A 1116 31.76 -23.93 9.01
CA PHE A 1116 32.44 -24.80 8.05
C PHE A 1116 31.48 -25.82 7.42
N TYR A 1117 30.74 -26.58 8.22
CA TYR A 1117 29.77 -27.56 7.72
C TYR A 1117 28.77 -26.92 6.76
N ARG A 1118 28.21 -25.77 7.15
CA ARG A 1118 27.19 -25.06 6.37
C ARG A 1118 27.76 -24.42 5.11
N ALA A 1119 29.01 -23.96 5.13
CA ALA A 1119 29.73 -23.52 3.93
C ALA A 1119 29.90 -24.70 2.95
N MET A 1120 30.30 -25.87 3.43
CA MET A 1120 30.47 -27.07 2.60
C MET A 1120 29.14 -27.60 2.04
N VAL A 1121 28.03 -27.53 2.80
CA VAL A 1121 26.68 -27.80 2.28
C VAL A 1121 26.31 -26.81 1.17
N GLY A 1122 26.68 -25.54 1.35
CA GLY A 1122 26.45 -24.45 0.40
C GLY A 1122 27.12 -24.62 -0.95
N VAL A 1123 28.14 -25.50 -1.07
CA VAL A 1123 28.81 -25.83 -2.35
C VAL A 1123 27.80 -26.32 -3.38
N LYS A 1124 26.85 -27.18 -2.97
CA LYS A 1124 25.85 -27.79 -3.86
C LYS A 1124 24.42 -27.38 -3.54
N LYS A 1125 24.14 -26.86 -2.33
CA LYS A 1125 22.80 -26.44 -1.93
C LYS A 1125 22.40 -25.11 -2.57
N THR A 1126 21.53 -25.17 -3.57
CA THR A 1126 20.98 -24.00 -4.29
C THR A 1126 19.46 -23.89 -4.18
N ALA A 1127 18.84 -24.79 -3.39
CA ALA A 1127 17.40 -24.91 -3.26
C ALA A 1127 16.95 -24.68 -1.82
N VAL A 1128 15.66 -24.36 -1.67
CA VAL A 1128 14.97 -24.22 -0.38
C VAL A 1128 14.99 -25.52 0.43
N PHE A 1129 15.02 -26.67 -0.24
CA PHE A 1129 15.05 -27.97 0.42
C PHE A 1129 16.47 -28.51 0.58
N ASN A 1130 16.77 -29.07 1.74
CA ASN A 1130 17.91 -29.97 1.92
C ASN A 1130 17.60 -31.32 1.24
N TYR A 1131 18.60 -31.87 0.55
CA TYR A 1131 18.53 -33.16 -0.14
C TYR A 1131 19.87 -33.89 0.03
N LYS A 1132 19.87 -35.22 -0.08
CA LYS A 1132 21.04 -36.07 0.22
C LYS A 1132 22.30 -35.62 -0.51
N ASP A 1133 22.18 -35.28 -1.79
CA ASP A 1133 23.32 -34.88 -2.62
C ASP A 1133 23.86 -33.47 -2.32
N ALA A 1134 23.16 -32.65 -1.54
CA ALA A 1134 23.71 -31.38 -1.07
C ALA A 1134 24.91 -31.59 -0.13
N PHE A 1135 25.07 -32.78 0.44
CA PHE A 1135 26.12 -33.13 1.40
C PHE A 1135 27.34 -33.81 0.74
N THR A 1136 27.41 -33.86 -0.60
CA THR A 1136 28.50 -34.53 -1.33
C THR A 1136 29.88 -34.03 -0.93
N PHE A 1137 30.07 -32.72 -0.78
CA PHE A 1137 31.37 -32.11 -0.46
C PHE A 1137 31.54 -31.81 1.02
N VAL A 1138 30.70 -32.38 1.88
CA VAL A 1138 30.87 -32.20 3.32
C VAL A 1138 31.69 -33.38 3.85
N PRO A 1139 32.90 -33.15 4.40
CA PRO A 1139 33.73 -34.26 4.87
C PRO A 1139 33.20 -34.84 6.18
N GLN A 1140 33.23 -36.16 6.31
CA GLN A 1140 33.00 -36.84 7.58
C GLN A 1140 34.13 -36.54 8.57
N GLN A 1141 33.79 -36.54 9.86
CA GLN A 1141 34.73 -36.42 10.96
C GLN A 1141 34.68 -37.68 11.81
N ASP A 1142 35.73 -37.94 12.59
CA ASP A 1142 35.62 -38.88 13.70
C ASP A 1142 34.84 -38.20 14.84
N TRP A 1143 33.71 -38.78 15.24
CA TRP A 1143 32.88 -38.29 16.34
C TRP A 1143 33.13 -39.00 17.66
N SER A 1144 33.99 -40.03 17.65
CA SER A 1144 34.33 -40.83 18.82
C SER A 1144 35.23 -40.08 19.80
N THR A 1145 35.52 -40.70 20.94
CA THR A 1145 36.44 -40.16 21.95
C THR A 1145 37.91 -40.10 21.51
N THR A 1146 38.26 -40.73 20.38
CA THR A 1146 39.60 -40.70 19.80
C THR A 1146 39.76 -39.68 18.67
N SER A 1147 38.76 -38.82 18.47
CA SER A 1147 38.75 -37.80 17.42
C SER A 1147 39.97 -36.87 17.52
N ASP A 1148 40.44 -36.41 16.35
CA ASP A 1148 41.43 -35.34 16.23
C ASP A 1148 40.83 -33.95 16.48
N ILE A 1149 39.50 -33.85 16.51
CA ILE A 1149 38.74 -32.64 16.87
C ILE A 1149 38.27 -32.78 18.33
N ASP A 1150 38.58 -31.78 19.15
CA ASP A 1150 37.99 -31.66 20.47
C ASP A 1150 36.53 -31.19 20.32
N TRP A 1151 35.58 -32.10 20.51
CA TRP A 1151 34.14 -31.81 20.45
C TRP A 1151 33.59 -31.24 21.76
N SER A 1152 34.38 -31.15 22.84
CA SER A 1152 33.91 -30.65 24.14
C SER A 1152 33.79 -29.12 24.17
N VAL A 1153 34.53 -28.42 23.31
CA VAL A 1153 34.58 -26.96 23.23
C VAL A 1153 33.37 -26.34 22.50
N SER A 1154 33.35 -25.01 22.40
CA SER A 1154 32.29 -24.25 21.75
C SER A 1154 32.31 -24.39 20.22
N ILE A 1155 31.17 -24.14 19.55
CA ILE A 1155 31.06 -24.24 18.08
C ILE A 1155 32.11 -23.36 17.35
N PRO A 1156 32.35 -22.08 17.74
CA PRO A 1156 33.39 -21.28 17.12
C PRO A 1156 34.80 -21.87 17.28
N GLU A 1157 35.10 -22.49 18.42
CA GLU A 1157 36.39 -23.16 18.64
C GLU A 1157 36.53 -24.42 17.78
N ILE A 1158 35.43 -25.15 17.54
CA ILE A 1158 35.38 -26.27 16.59
C ILE A 1158 35.62 -25.78 15.16
N ASP A 1159 34.99 -24.68 14.74
CA ASP A 1159 35.26 -24.05 13.43
C ASP A 1159 36.75 -23.75 13.25
N GLN A 1160 37.42 -23.16 14.25
CA GLN A 1160 38.87 -22.91 14.19
C GLN A 1160 39.71 -24.19 14.08
N GLN A 1161 39.30 -25.28 14.73
CA GLN A 1161 39.97 -26.58 14.59
C GLN A 1161 39.81 -27.12 13.15
N LEU A 1162 38.61 -27.04 12.59
CA LEU A 1162 38.33 -27.47 11.21
C LEU A 1162 39.11 -26.64 10.18
N TYR A 1163 39.21 -25.32 10.37
CA TYR A 1163 39.98 -24.45 9.48
C TYR A 1163 41.47 -24.84 9.45
N ARG A 1164 42.05 -25.18 10.61
CA ARG A 1164 43.44 -25.67 10.70
C ARG A 1164 43.60 -27.04 10.08
N LYS A 1165 42.66 -27.96 10.35
CA LYS A 1165 42.68 -29.34 9.85
C LYS A 1165 42.73 -29.40 8.32
N TYR A 1166 41.98 -28.54 7.64
CA TYR A 1166 41.91 -28.49 6.18
C TYR A 1166 42.79 -27.40 5.54
N HIS A 1167 43.68 -26.78 6.32
CA HIS A 1167 44.65 -25.79 5.82
C HIS A 1167 43.98 -24.61 5.08
N LEU A 1168 42.91 -24.06 5.65
CA LEU A 1168 42.22 -22.91 5.06
C LEU A 1168 43.11 -21.65 5.14
N SER A 1169 43.10 -20.86 4.07
CA SER A 1169 43.82 -19.58 4.03
C SER A 1169 43.05 -18.50 4.80
N PRO A 1170 43.71 -17.38 5.18
CA PRO A 1170 43.02 -16.26 5.81
C PRO A 1170 41.83 -15.72 4.99
N GLU A 1171 41.95 -15.70 3.66
CA GLU A 1171 40.90 -15.26 2.74
C GLU A 1171 39.70 -16.21 2.76
N GLU A 1172 39.94 -17.53 2.74
CA GLU A 1172 38.88 -18.55 2.82
C GLU A 1172 38.16 -18.51 4.17
N ILE A 1173 38.90 -18.29 5.26
CA ILE A 1173 38.31 -18.13 6.60
C ILE A 1173 37.46 -16.87 6.63
N ALA A 1174 37.99 -15.73 6.15
CA ALA A 1174 37.24 -14.47 6.09
C ALA A 1174 35.96 -14.60 5.25
N PHE A 1175 36.01 -15.33 4.13
CA PHE A 1175 34.86 -15.62 3.29
C PHE A 1175 33.76 -16.38 4.04
N ILE A 1176 34.11 -17.45 4.77
CA ILE A 1176 33.14 -18.23 5.56
C ILE A 1176 32.58 -17.37 6.70
N GLU A 1177 33.45 -16.66 7.41
CA GLU A 1177 33.07 -15.90 8.61
C GLU A 1177 32.11 -14.75 8.29
N SER A 1178 32.30 -14.07 7.15
CA SER A 1178 31.47 -12.94 6.73
C SER A 1178 30.13 -13.35 6.12
N ARG A 1179 30.02 -14.53 5.50
CA ARG A 1179 28.82 -14.96 4.75
C ARG A 1179 27.97 -16.02 5.47
N VAL A 1180 28.54 -16.78 6.40
CA VAL A 1180 27.79 -17.85 7.11
C VAL A 1180 27.38 -17.37 8.50
N LYS A 1181 26.06 -17.34 8.74
CA LYS A 1181 25.49 -16.88 10.02
C LYS A 1181 25.86 -17.82 11.16
N ALA A 1182 26.20 -17.28 12.32
CA ALA A 1182 26.44 -18.08 13.52
C ALA A 1182 25.17 -18.86 13.95
N MET A 1183 25.36 -19.99 14.61
CA MET A 1183 24.28 -20.84 15.11
C MET A 1183 24.68 -21.39 16.47
N GLU A 1184 23.74 -21.38 17.42
CA GLU A 1184 23.92 -21.90 18.78
C GLU A 1184 23.44 -23.35 18.91
#